data_AF-A0A2A6RMT2-F1
#
_entry.id   AF-A0A2A6RMT2-F1
#
_cell.length_a   1.000
_cell.length_b   1.000
_cell.length_c   1.000
_cell.angle_alpha   90.00
_cell.angle_beta   90.00
_cell.angle_gamma   90.00
#
_symmetry.space_group_name_H-M   'P 1'
#
loop_
_entity.id
_entity.type
_entity.pdbx_description
1 polymer ?
#
loop_
_entity_poly.entity_id
_entity_poly.type
_entity_poly.pdbx_seq_one_letter_code
_entity_poly.pdbx_strand_id
1 'polypeptide(L)'
;MKNTRLPAQLEAARVNIEQIARDFGLDFYPIIYEVLDYRTLYETAAFGGFPTRYPHWRFGMDFDQLLKGHVWAGSTIYEMVVNTNPSYAYLLEGNEDVTQKMVMAHVTGHVDFFKNNMWFAHTNRKMLDTMANHATRVQRIIDRIGYDVVEDFIDTCLSLENLIDYHSPYIRRPEAQAHKPIIDDEEPATVEGLKVEREYMRDYINPPAYMEEQRKKLAEDRARQRRFPEHPQKDILLFLMNYAPLERWQHTILEIVRDEAYYFAPQGMTKVINEGWACVKGGSLLYSSQGLVEINSIVAEKATSDVFDGEENQKIYDWAVFPDHPTIAIRTRRGLKLEGSVNHRLLLPDGAWRRLDELCVGDRVCISGGDHLWPQAMVQLDWQPTRRTSIQAITDVLQATPEVVRRFCHGGQQTLLFDTQLAPLVAAYDGGMARFGPVNGRRKPIRVPSVVDGRLAALLGYLCSDGHISEVNRTIGLSTGELELAESFAGLVRYLFDLEPDWRKDGNRWCISFSSHEVEDFLEHLGMKTCGAARIKSVPDVILRSPEPVVASFLRALYDSAGLVGDTGVVLLLDSERMSELVQLLLLNFGILSSRSSQPDGRWQLQITGYAAEVFWMQIGFGLERKHAALRHYSEQHPWGNGEDWSDEIVALEHGRATVYDISVTASHRYAAQGFINHNSYWHSTIMTQKVASASEIISFADLHSGVVATGGGRLNPYKLGLELLRDIEDRWNKGKFGKEYEECDDLATKRNWDRQLGLGRQKIFEIRKLYNDVTFIDEFLTPEFVIENKLFTFRYNRDTDLYEIASREFREIKEKLLFRLTNFGQPFIYVEDGNYNNRGELYLRHRHEGVDLKLDYARETMRNIHKIWTRPVHLETVIDERRRLLGFDGSDFTERRID
;
A
#
# COMPACT_ATOMS: atom_id res chain seq x y z
N MET A 1 13.93 -38.48 -10.23
CA MET A 1 12.88 -37.48 -9.94
C MET A 1 12.16 -37.90 -8.67
N LYS A 2 11.79 -36.94 -7.79
CA LYS A 2 10.74 -37.18 -6.77
C LYS A 2 9.42 -37.50 -7.49
N ASN A 3 8.45 -38.08 -6.79
CA ASN A 3 7.11 -38.32 -7.33
C ASN A 3 6.28 -37.03 -7.21
N THR A 4 6.30 -36.14 -8.22
CA THR A 4 5.66 -34.80 -8.21
C THR A 4 4.12 -34.81 -8.24
N ARG A 5 3.50 -36.00 -8.11
CA ARG A 5 2.04 -36.18 -8.10
C ARG A 5 1.41 -35.57 -6.85
N LEU A 6 0.26 -34.92 -7.04
CA LEU A 6 -0.60 -34.41 -5.98
C LEU A 6 -0.88 -35.47 -4.89
N PRO A 7 -0.72 -35.10 -3.60
CA PRO A 7 -1.33 -35.82 -2.49
C PRO A 7 -2.86 -35.95 -2.66
N ALA A 8 -3.44 -37.04 -2.15
CA ALA A 8 -4.87 -37.32 -2.33
C ALA A 8 -5.80 -36.23 -1.76
N GLN A 9 -5.37 -35.52 -0.72
CA GLN A 9 -6.08 -34.35 -0.15
C GLN A 9 -6.11 -33.17 -1.14
N LEU A 10 -4.97 -32.85 -1.75
CA LEU A 10 -4.87 -31.76 -2.73
C LEU A 10 -5.56 -32.10 -4.05
N GLU A 11 -5.57 -33.38 -4.47
CA GLU A 11 -6.36 -33.83 -5.62
C GLU A 11 -7.88 -33.71 -5.37
N ALA A 12 -8.35 -34.01 -4.16
CA ALA A 12 -9.75 -33.77 -3.77
C ALA A 12 -10.08 -32.27 -3.71
N ALA A 13 -9.16 -31.44 -3.18
CA ALA A 13 -9.30 -29.98 -3.18
C ALA A 13 -9.38 -29.42 -4.60
N ARG A 14 -8.49 -29.86 -5.52
CA ARG A 14 -8.50 -29.49 -6.94
C ARG A 14 -9.86 -29.75 -7.59
N VAL A 15 -10.40 -30.96 -7.44
CA VAL A 15 -11.70 -31.33 -8.02
C VAL A 15 -12.84 -30.45 -7.49
N ASN A 16 -12.85 -30.14 -6.18
CA ASN A 16 -13.83 -29.25 -5.57
C ASN A 16 -13.72 -27.81 -6.10
N ILE A 17 -12.50 -27.25 -6.07
CA ILE A 17 -12.22 -25.88 -6.52
C ILE A 17 -12.56 -25.70 -8.01
N GLU A 18 -12.19 -26.66 -8.85
CA GLU A 18 -12.52 -26.61 -10.28
C GLU A 18 -14.04 -26.70 -10.55
N GLN A 19 -14.79 -27.46 -9.75
CA GLN A 19 -16.25 -27.49 -9.90
C GLN A 19 -16.87 -26.15 -9.51
N ILE A 20 -16.48 -25.62 -8.35
CA ILE A 20 -16.93 -24.32 -7.84
C ILE A 20 -16.60 -23.19 -8.82
N ALA A 21 -15.41 -23.19 -9.40
CA ALA A 21 -15.00 -22.22 -10.42
C ALA A 21 -15.93 -22.25 -11.66
N ARG A 22 -16.30 -23.45 -12.13
CA ARG A 22 -17.26 -23.63 -13.23
C ARG A 22 -18.68 -23.20 -12.85
N ASP A 23 -19.10 -23.44 -11.61
CA ASP A 23 -20.40 -23.00 -11.09
C ASP A 23 -20.49 -21.46 -11.00
N PHE A 24 -19.36 -20.76 -10.78
CA PHE A 24 -19.25 -19.30 -10.90
C PHE A 24 -19.18 -18.79 -12.36
N GLY A 25 -19.10 -19.68 -13.35
CA GLY A 25 -19.05 -19.34 -14.78
C GLY A 25 -17.66 -19.22 -15.39
N LEU A 26 -16.61 -19.65 -14.68
CA LEU A 26 -15.24 -19.71 -15.22
C LEU A 26 -15.07 -20.91 -16.18
N ASP A 27 -14.48 -20.67 -17.33
CA ASP A 27 -14.16 -21.65 -18.37
C ASP A 27 -12.65 -21.64 -18.66
N PHE A 28 -11.92 -22.57 -18.02
CA PHE A 28 -10.46 -22.69 -18.06
C PHE A 28 -10.00 -23.94 -18.87
N TYR A 29 -8.71 -24.05 -19.15
CA TYR A 29 -8.11 -25.30 -19.67
C TYR A 29 -7.93 -26.33 -18.53
N PRO A 30 -7.75 -27.63 -18.82
CA PRO A 30 -7.40 -28.61 -17.79
C PRO A 30 -6.08 -28.21 -17.10
N ILE A 31 -6.06 -28.17 -15.77
CA ILE A 31 -4.93 -27.69 -14.97
C ILE A 31 -4.20 -28.90 -14.36
N ILE A 32 -2.90 -29.00 -14.60
CA ILE A 32 -2.00 -29.95 -13.95
C ILE A 32 -1.24 -29.18 -12.87
N TYR A 33 -1.47 -29.54 -11.61
CA TYR A 33 -0.70 -29.03 -10.48
C TYR A 33 0.42 -30.01 -10.16
N GLU A 34 1.67 -29.52 -10.11
CA GLU A 34 2.83 -30.29 -9.65
C GLU A 34 3.39 -29.72 -8.36
N VAL A 35 3.72 -30.58 -7.39
CA VAL A 35 4.31 -30.16 -6.11
C VAL A 35 5.84 -30.19 -6.21
N LEU A 36 6.49 -29.05 -6.00
CA LEU A 36 7.94 -28.83 -6.10
C LEU A 36 8.50 -28.34 -4.76
N ASP A 37 9.76 -28.68 -4.45
CA ASP A 37 10.46 -27.99 -3.36
C ASP A 37 10.87 -26.57 -3.78
N TYR A 38 11.18 -25.71 -2.79
CA TYR A 38 11.48 -24.29 -3.03
C TYR A 38 12.59 -24.10 -4.07
N ARG A 39 13.62 -24.97 -4.06
CA ARG A 39 14.73 -24.87 -4.99
C ARG A 39 14.28 -25.13 -6.42
N THR A 40 13.55 -26.22 -6.68
CA THR A 40 13.04 -26.51 -8.02
C THR A 40 11.97 -25.49 -8.47
N LEU A 41 11.19 -24.93 -7.54
CA LEU A 41 10.26 -23.83 -7.85
C LEU A 41 11.00 -22.57 -8.32
N TYR A 42 12.06 -22.13 -7.61
CA TYR A 42 12.87 -20.97 -8.03
C TYR A 42 13.68 -21.22 -9.31
N GLU A 43 14.16 -22.45 -9.53
CA GLU A 43 14.82 -22.87 -10.78
C GLU A 43 13.85 -22.80 -11.97
N THR A 44 12.63 -23.32 -11.78
CA THR A 44 11.55 -23.26 -12.78
C THR A 44 11.08 -21.82 -13.04
N ALA A 45 11.05 -20.98 -12.00
CA ALA A 45 10.73 -19.56 -12.11
C ALA A 45 11.78 -18.77 -12.92
N ALA A 46 13.07 -19.05 -12.73
CA ALA A 46 14.16 -18.44 -13.51
C ALA A 46 14.11 -18.83 -15.01
N PHE A 47 13.59 -20.03 -15.33
CA PHE A 47 13.27 -20.43 -16.71
C PHE A 47 11.92 -19.94 -17.23
N GLY A 48 11.21 -19.07 -16.49
CA GLY A 48 9.91 -18.49 -16.90
C GLY A 48 8.74 -19.48 -16.81
N GLY A 49 8.77 -20.40 -15.85
CA GLY A 49 7.76 -21.44 -15.65
C GLY A 49 8.03 -22.74 -16.39
N PHE A 50 9.13 -22.87 -17.13
CA PHE A 50 9.41 -24.05 -17.96
C PHE A 50 10.45 -25.00 -17.32
N PRO A 51 10.24 -26.33 -17.31
CA PRO A 51 11.21 -27.28 -16.74
C PRO A 51 12.56 -27.38 -17.49
N THR A 52 12.68 -26.76 -18.67
CA THR A 52 13.92 -26.77 -19.48
C THR A 52 13.91 -25.59 -20.45
N ARG A 53 15.02 -24.84 -20.49
CA ARG A 53 15.32 -23.79 -21.47
C ARG A 53 16.75 -23.99 -22.00
N TYR A 54 17.19 -23.21 -22.98
CA TYR A 54 18.57 -23.26 -23.45
C TYR A 54 19.55 -22.80 -22.34
N PRO A 55 20.81 -23.30 -22.32
CA PRO A 55 21.80 -22.87 -21.33
C PRO A 55 22.21 -21.41 -21.58
N HIS A 56 22.17 -20.58 -20.52
CA HIS A 56 22.63 -19.20 -20.55
C HIS A 56 22.88 -18.68 -19.12
N TRP A 57 23.92 -17.87 -18.90
CA TRP A 57 24.27 -17.37 -17.57
C TRP A 57 23.16 -16.51 -16.92
N ARG A 58 22.37 -15.78 -17.73
CA ARG A 58 21.26 -14.93 -17.26
C ARG A 58 20.32 -15.68 -16.32
N PHE A 59 19.89 -16.89 -16.69
CA PHE A 59 18.98 -17.69 -15.85
C PHE A 59 19.63 -18.13 -14.53
N GLY A 60 20.96 -18.26 -14.49
CA GLY A 60 21.72 -18.49 -13.26
C GLY A 60 21.74 -17.26 -12.34
N MET A 61 21.84 -16.04 -12.90
CA MET A 61 21.71 -14.81 -12.11
C MET A 61 20.26 -14.51 -11.70
N ASP A 62 19.28 -14.80 -12.56
CA ASP A 62 17.85 -14.68 -12.21
C ASP A 62 17.50 -15.66 -11.07
N PHE A 63 17.96 -16.91 -11.14
CA PHE A 63 17.81 -17.90 -10.07
C PHE A 63 18.47 -17.45 -8.76
N ASP A 64 19.72 -16.97 -8.84
CA ASP A 64 20.46 -16.45 -7.68
C ASP A 64 19.74 -15.24 -7.06
N GLN A 65 19.28 -14.28 -7.86
CA GLN A 65 18.52 -13.12 -7.40
C GLN A 65 17.20 -13.51 -6.72
N LEU A 66 16.43 -14.42 -7.32
CA LEU A 66 15.17 -14.91 -6.76
C LEU A 66 15.38 -15.70 -5.45
N LEU A 67 16.35 -16.63 -5.43
CA LEU A 67 16.67 -17.43 -4.25
C LEU A 67 17.19 -16.56 -3.09
N LYS A 68 18.04 -15.55 -3.39
CA LYS A 68 18.51 -14.58 -2.39
C LYS A 68 17.39 -13.69 -1.88
N GLY A 69 16.44 -13.29 -2.74
CA GLY A 69 15.22 -12.61 -2.35
C GLY A 69 14.41 -13.43 -1.35
N HIS A 70 14.23 -14.72 -1.60
CA HIS A 70 13.53 -15.62 -0.68
C HIS A 70 14.26 -15.80 0.66
N VAL A 71 15.56 -16.14 0.62
CA VAL A 71 16.33 -16.51 1.82
C VAL A 71 16.68 -15.31 2.72
N TRP A 72 16.80 -14.09 2.17
CA TRP A 72 17.22 -12.91 2.95
C TRP A 72 16.27 -11.71 2.91
N ALA A 73 15.32 -11.66 1.97
CA ALA A 73 14.30 -10.59 1.90
C ALA A 73 12.86 -11.12 2.04
N GLY A 74 12.67 -12.42 2.33
CA GLY A 74 11.36 -13.02 2.60
C GLY A 74 10.42 -13.12 1.39
N SER A 75 10.88 -12.84 0.16
CA SER A 75 10.01 -12.87 -1.02
C SER A 75 9.65 -14.32 -1.39
N THR A 76 8.37 -14.67 -1.34
CA THR A 76 7.89 -16.02 -1.67
C THR A 76 7.08 -16.01 -2.96
N ILE A 77 7.42 -16.89 -3.91
CA ILE A 77 6.58 -17.20 -5.07
C ILE A 77 5.47 -18.14 -4.58
N TYR A 78 4.28 -17.58 -4.33
CA TYR A 78 3.11 -18.37 -3.95
C TYR A 78 2.56 -19.19 -5.11
N GLU A 79 2.59 -18.63 -6.32
CA GLU A 79 2.10 -19.30 -7.54
C GLU A 79 3.05 -19.12 -8.73
N MET A 80 3.03 -20.09 -9.63
CA MET A 80 3.67 -20.03 -10.94
C MET A 80 2.81 -20.85 -11.91
N VAL A 81 2.27 -20.21 -12.95
CA VAL A 81 1.31 -20.81 -13.89
C VAL A 81 1.72 -20.57 -15.34
N VAL A 82 1.55 -21.60 -16.18
CA VAL A 82 1.92 -21.62 -17.59
C VAL A 82 0.67 -21.76 -18.47
N ASN A 83 0.46 -20.79 -19.36
CA ASN A 83 -0.69 -20.69 -20.28
C ASN A 83 -0.73 -21.70 -21.46
N THR A 84 -0.24 -22.93 -21.24
CA THR A 84 -0.35 -24.06 -22.18
C THR A 84 -1.71 -24.77 -22.07
N ASN A 85 -1.96 -25.79 -22.90
CA ASN A 85 -3.11 -26.69 -22.77
C ASN A 85 -2.65 -28.17 -22.86
N PRO A 86 -2.66 -28.94 -21.75
CA PRO A 86 -3.07 -28.53 -20.39
C PRO A 86 -2.20 -27.40 -19.82
N SER A 87 -2.76 -26.60 -18.93
CA SER A 87 -2.03 -25.55 -18.22
C SER A 87 -1.30 -26.16 -17.03
N TYR A 88 -0.04 -25.79 -16.83
CA TYR A 88 0.76 -26.26 -15.71
C TYR A 88 0.78 -25.21 -14.60
N ALA A 89 0.66 -25.64 -13.36
CA ALA A 89 0.78 -24.80 -12.18
C ALA A 89 1.64 -25.48 -11.13
N TYR A 90 2.50 -24.72 -10.46
CA TYR A 90 3.45 -25.26 -9.49
C TYR A 90 3.08 -24.86 -8.06
N LEU A 91 3.05 -25.85 -7.18
CA LEU A 91 2.75 -25.73 -5.76
C LEU A 91 4.00 -26.00 -4.93
N LEU A 92 4.19 -25.27 -3.83
CA LEU A 92 5.38 -25.41 -2.98
C LEU A 92 5.18 -26.54 -1.95
N GLU A 93 6.13 -27.47 -1.85
CA GLU A 93 6.10 -28.66 -0.96
C GLU A 93 5.98 -28.31 0.55
N GLY A 94 6.27 -27.06 0.93
CA GLY A 94 6.17 -26.55 2.31
C GLY A 94 4.97 -25.62 2.60
N ASN A 95 4.08 -25.38 1.64
CA ASN A 95 2.89 -24.54 1.84
C ASN A 95 1.78 -25.29 2.61
N GLU A 96 1.06 -24.57 3.48
CA GLU A 96 -0.14 -25.12 4.17
C GLU A 96 -1.27 -25.45 3.18
N ASP A 97 -2.13 -26.41 3.52
CA ASP A 97 -3.29 -26.80 2.69
C ASP A 97 -4.16 -25.60 2.28
N VAL A 98 -4.27 -24.57 3.13
CA VAL A 98 -5.00 -23.33 2.83
C VAL A 98 -4.29 -22.49 1.77
N THR A 99 -2.96 -22.37 1.86
CA THR A 99 -2.13 -21.73 0.83
C THR A 99 -2.25 -22.47 -0.50
N GLN A 100 -2.23 -23.81 -0.49
CA GLN A 100 -2.42 -24.60 -1.71
C GLN A 100 -3.82 -24.38 -2.30
N LYS A 101 -4.88 -24.35 -1.47
CA LYS A 101 -6.26 -24.05 -1.89
C LYS A 101 -6.40 -22.65 -2.48
N MET A 102 -5.78 -21.64 -1.86
CA MET A 102 -5.75 -20.27 -2.39
C MET A 102 -5.11 -20.25 -3.77
N VAL A 103 -3.91 -20.83 -3.92
CA VAL A 103 -3.18 -20.88 -5.19
C VAL A 103 -3.99 -21.63 -6.25
N MET A 104 -4.62 -22.75 -5.91
CA MET A 104 -5.54 -23.45 -6.83
C MET A 104 -6.71 -22.54 -7.28
N ALA A 105 -7.36 -21.83 -6.36
CA ALA A 105 -8.46 -20.91 -6.69
C ALA A 105 -7.99 -19.70 -7.53
N HIS A 106 -6.78 -19.18 -7.27
CA HIS A 106 -6.14 -18.09 -8.00
C HIS A 106 -5.80 -18.49 -9.44
N VAL A 107 -5.17 -19.66 -9.58
CA VAL A 107 -4.79 -20.27 -10.85
C VAL A 107 -6.01 -20.58 -11.72
N THR A 108 -7.16 -20.99 -11.17
CA THR A 108 -8.39 -21.14 -11.99
C THR A 108 -8.83 -19.82 -12.63
N GLY A 109 -8.66 -18.68 -11.94
CA GLY A 109 -8.91 -17.34 -12.50
C GLY A 109 -7.91 -16.97 -13.60
N HIS A 110 -6.61 -17.21 -13.38
CA HIS A 110 -5.59 -16.95 -14.40
C HIS A 110 -5.77 -17.81 -15.66
N VAL A 111 -6.05 -19.11 -15.51
CA VAL A 111 -6.23 -20.01 -16.65
C VAL A 111 -7.55 -19.74 -17.39
N ASP A 112 -8.60 -19.28 -16.68
CA ASP A 112 -9.82 -18.76 -17.31
C ASP A 112 -9.52 -17.50 -18.15
N PHE A 113 -8.72 -16.57 -17.62
CA PHE A 113 -8.27 -15.39 -18.36
C PHE A 113 -7.44 -15.79 -19.59
N PHE A 114 -6.43 -16.65 -19.44
CA PHE A 114 -5.58 -17.13 -20.55
C PHE A 114 -6.35 -17.86 -21.65
N LYS A 115 -7.46 -18.53 -21.32
CA LYS A 115 -8.30 -19.23 -22.29
C LYS A 115 -9.24 -18.29 -23.06
N ASN A 116 -9.78 -17.27 -22.38
CA ASN A 116 -10.85 -16.43 -22.93
C ASN A 116 -10.38 -15.08 -23.49
N ASN A 117 -9.22 -14.57 -23.05
CA ASN A 117 -8.71 -13.27 -23.47
C ASN A 117 -8.12 -13.31 -24.90
N MET A 118 -8.50 -12.34 -25.73
CA MET A 118 -8.07 -12.21 -27.13
C MET A 118 -6.54 -12.14 -27.30
N TRP A 119 -5.82 -11.53 -26.35
CA TRP A 119 -4.37 -11.36 -26.44
C TRP A 119 -3.64 -12.70 -26.26
N PHE A 120 -4.19 -13.62 -25.47
CA PHE A 120 -3.63 -14.98 -25.33
C PHE A 120 -3.98 -15.92 -26.49
N ALA A 121 -4.94 -15.57 -27.36
CA ALA A 121 -5.45 -16.46 -28.41
C ALA A 121 -4.39 -16.93 -29.42
N HIS A 122 -3.33 -16.14 -29.62
CA HIS A 122 -2.21 -16.46 -30.52
C HIS A 122 -1.08 -17.28 -29.87
N THR A 123 -1.08 -17.41 -28.53
CA THR A 123 0.03 -18.04 -27.79
C THR A 123 0.11 -19.55 -28.07
N ASN A 124 1.33 -20.07 -28.13
CA ASN A 124 1.59 -21.47 -28.42
C ASN A 124 1.16 -22.36 -27.24
N ARG A 125 0.01 -23.03 -27.38
CA ARG A 125 -0.56 -23.93 -26.36
C ARG A 125 0.33 -25.14 -26.02
N LYS A 126 1.39 -25.39 -26.81
CA LYS A 126 2.41 -26.41 -26.62
C LYS A 126 3.81 -25.80 -26.43
N MET A 127 3.90 -24.64 -25.79
CA MET A 127 5.18 -23.98 -25.57
C MET A 127 6.17 -24.84 -24.78
N LEU A 128 5.71 -25.75 -23.91
CA LEU A 128 6.58 -26.70 -23.20
C LEU A 128 7.33 -27.66 -24.17
N ASP A 129 6.62 -28.23 -25.15
CA ASP A 129 7.24 -29.01 -26.25
C ASP A 129 8.25 -28.12 -27.04
N THR A 130 7.93 -26.83 -27.19
CA THR A 130 8.67 -25.89 -28.04
C THR A 130 9.95 -25.39 -27.37
N MET A 131 9.92 -25.02 -26.08
CA MET A 131 11.09 -24.67 -25.27
C MET A 131 12.11 -25.82 -25.20
N ALA A 132 11.64 -27.07 -25.03
CA ALA A 132 12.52 -28.25 -25.08
C ALA A 132 13.18 -28.44 -26.46
N ASN A 133 12.46 -28.14 -27.54
CA ASN A 133 13.02 -28.11 -28.90
C ASN A 133 14.01 -26.94 -29.09
N HIS A 134 13.75 -25.76 -28.52
CA HIS A 134 14.66 -24.61 -28.55
C HIS A 134 15.97 -24.93 -27.83
N ALA A 135 15.91 -25.44 -26.60
CA ALA A 135 17.06 -25.92 -25.84
C ALA A 135 17.88 -26.95 -26.65
N THR A 136 17.21 -27.92 -27.27
CA THR A 136 17.85 -28.94 -28.13
C THR A 136 18.49 -28.35 -29.40
N ARG A 137 17.89 -27.31 -30.00
CA ARG A 137 18.46 -26.60 -31.16
C ARG A 137 19.69 -25.80 -30.76
N VAL A 138 19.62 -25.02 -29.69
CA VAL A 138 20.74 -24.20 -29.20
C VAL A 138 21.90 -25.07 -28.75
N GLN A 139 21.66 -26.18 -28.05
CA GLN A 139 22.73 -27.11 -27.68
C GLN A 139 23.49 -27.64 -28.91
N ARG A 140 22.79 -28.05 -29.97
CA ARG A 140 23.44 -28.51 -31.23
C ARG A 140 24.21 -27.40 -31.96
N ILE A 141 23.92 -26.13 -31.68
CA ILE A 141 24.68 -24.98 -32.19
C ILE A 141 25.93 -24.78 -31.34
N ILE A 142 25.81 -24.82 -30.00
CA ILE A 142 26.93 -24.80 -29.04
C ILE A 142 27.93 -25.93 -29.35
N ASP A 143 27.45 -27.17 -29.52
CA ASP A 143 28.26 -28.37 -29.83
C ASP A 143 29.07 -28.24 -31.14
N ARG A 144 28.69 -27.29 -32.02
CA ARG A 144 29.28 -27.10 -33.35
C ARG A 144 30.12 -25.82 -33.48
N ILE A 145 29.72 -24.74 -32.82
CA ILE A 145 30.30 -23.40 -32.95
C ILE A 145 31.21 -23.06 -31.75
N GLY A 146 31.00 -23.70 -30.61
CA GLY A 146 31.61 -23.34 -29.32
C GLY A 146 30.63 -22.58 -28.43
N TYR A 147 30.83 -22.67 -27.11
CA TYR A 147 29.94 -22.07 -26.11
C TYR A 147 30.01 -20.54 -26.14
N ASP A 148 31.19 -19.98 -25.91
CA ASP A 148 31.42 -18.54 -25.71
C ASP A 148 30.92 -17.66 -26.87
N VAL A 149 31.09 -18.14 -28.10
CA VAL A 149 30.65 -17.45 -29.34
C VAL A 149 29.13 -17.44 -29.49
N VAL A 150 28.47 -18.49 -28.99
CA VAL A 150 27.01 -18.61 -29.00
C VAL A 150 26.41 -17.82 -27.83
N GLU A 151 27.07 -17.80 -26.66
CA GLU A 151 26.65 -17.02 -25.49
C GLU A 151 26.69 -15.51 -25.77
N ASP A 152 27.79 -14.94 -26.28
CA ASP A 152 27.87 -13.51 -26.62
C ASP A 152 26.80 -13.10 -27.67
N PHE A 153 26.44 -14.01 -28.59
CA PHE A 153 25.38 -13.77 -29.55
C PHE A 153 23.97 -13.87 -28.92
N ILE A 154 23.75 -14.77 -27.97
CA ILE A 154 22.49 -14.85 -27.20
C ILE A 154 22.33 -13.61 -26.31
N ASP A 155 23.37 -13.17 -25.60
CA ASP A 155 23.38 -11.90 -24.85
C ASP A 155 23.02 -10.71 -25.75
N THR A 156 23.63 -10.65 -26.92
CA THR A 156 23.34 -9.63 -27.94
C THR A 156 21.85 -9.67 -28.33
N CYS A 157 21.28 -10.85 -28.59
CA CYS A 157 19.86 -11.01 -28.91
C CYS A 157 18.92 -10.66 -27.74
N LEU A 158 19.24 -11.10 -26.52
CA LEU A 158 18.43 -10.87 -25.32
C LEU A 158 18.39 -9.38 -24.94
N SER A 159 19.48 -8.63 -25.17
CA SER A 159 19.47 -7.17 -25.00
C SER A 159 18.48 -6.45 -25.92
N LEU A 160 18.00 -7.12 -26.97
CA LEU A 160 17.07 -6.61 -27.98
C LEU A 160 15.70 -7.31 -27.94
N GLU A 161 15.45 -8.23 -26.98
CA GLU A 161 14.20 -9.01 -26.86
C GLU A 161 12.93 -8.15 -26.79
N ASN A 162 13.08 -6.91 -26.32
CA ASN A 162 12.04 -5.92 -26.13
C ASN A 162 11.76 -5.06 -27.38
N LEU A 163 12.55 -5.19 -28.46
CA LEU A 163 12.40 -4.41 -29.70
C LEU A 163 11.51 -5.11 -30.74
N ILE A 164 10.46 -5.77 -30.26
CA ILE A 164 9.41 -6.40 -31.07
C ILE A 164 8.16 -5.51 -31.15
N ASP A 165 7.30 -5.73 -32.14
CA ASP A 165 5.98 -5.12 -32.14
C ASP A 165 4.93 -6.04 -31.51
N TYR A 166 4.67 -5.84 -30.22
CA TYR A 166 3.62 -6.53 -29.47
C TYR A 166 2.24 -6.57 -30.16
N HIS A 167 1.93 -5.69 -31.12
CA HIS A 167 0.67 -5.72 -31.87
C HIS A 167 0.71 -6.53 -33.17
N SER A 168 1.89 -6.99 -33.61
CA SER A 168 2.07 -7.74 -34.86
C SER A 168 1.24 -9.03 -34.96
N PRO A 169 1.00 -9.83 -33.89
CA PRO A 169 0.21 -11.06 -33.99
C PRO A 169 -1.27 -10.84 -34.30
N TYR A 170 -1.80 -9.63 -34.06
CA TYR A 170 -3.23 -9.32 -34.17
C TYR A 170 -3.56 -8.45 -35.37
N ILE A 171 -2.64 -7.59 -35.79
CA ILE A 171 -2.84 -6.64 -36.89
C ILE A 171 -2.14 -7.16 -38.14
N ARG A 172 -2.91 -7.63 -39.13
CA ARG A 172 -2.41 -7.91 -40.49
C ARG A 172 -2.02 -6.62 -41.20
N ARG A 173 -0.82 -6.12 -40.91
CA ARG A 173 -0.14 -5.10 -41.72
C ARG A 173 0.39 -5.74 -43.01
N PRO A 174 0.72 -4.97 -44.06
CA PRO A 174 1.48 -5.50 -45.19
C PRO A 174 2.76 -6.13 -44.66
N GLU A 175 2.96 -7.42 -44.94
CA GLU A 175 4.19 -8.11 -44.59
C GLU A 175 5.37 -7.51 -45.35
N ALA A 176 6.55 -7.53 -44.75
CA ALA A 176 7.81 -7.29 -45.42
C ALA A 176 8.16 -8.46 -46.37
N GLN A 177 7.32 -8.69 -47.39
CA GLN A 177 7.57 -9.70 -48.41
C GLN A 177 8.85 -9.37 -49.15
N ALA A 178 9.78 -10.32 -49.13
CA ALA A 178 11.11 -10.14 -49.70
C ALA A 178 11.05 -9.91 -51.22
N HIS A 179 11.04 -8.65 -51.63
CA HIS A 179 11.71 -8.27 -52.87
C HIS A 179 13.22 -8.53 -52.70
N LYS A 180 13.86 -8.81 -53.83
CA LYS A 180 15.18 -9.47 -53.91
C LYS A 180 16.25 -8.76 -53.07
N PRO A 181 17.27 -9.49 -52.57
CA PRO A 181 18.45 -8.87 -51.99
C PRO A 181 19.06 -7.87 -52.97
N ILE A 182 19.53 -6.73 -52.46
CA ILE A 182 20.12 -5.65 -53.25
C ILE A 182 21.46 -6.12 -53.81
N ILE A 183 21.45 -6.54 -55.08
CA ILE A 183 22.60 -6.92 -55.89
C ILE A 183 22.39 -6.28 -57.26
N ASP A 184 23.44 -5.61 -57.76
CA ASP A 184 23.54 -4.85 -59.01
C ASP A 184 22.57 -3.67 -59.18
N ASP A 185 23.07 -2.46 -58.87
CA ASP A 185 22.44 -1.14 -59.14
C ASP A 185 23.42 -0.22 -59.92
N GLU A 186 24.26 -0.80 -60.79
CA GLU A 186 25.28 -0.08 -61.59
C GLU A 186 24.75 0.50 -62.94
N GLU A 187 23.51 0.22 -63.34
CA GLU A 187 22.95 0.80 -64.58
C GLU A 187 22.21 2.14 -64.36
N PRO A 188 22.66 3.25 -65.00
CA PRO A 188 22.01 4.55 -64.88
C PRO A 188 20.74 4.62 -65.77
N ALA A 189 19.60 4.24 -65.19
CA ALA A 189 18.30 4.27 -65.85
C ALA A 189 18.01 5.60 -66.60
N THR A 190 17.77 5.50 -67.91
CA THR A 190 17.41 6.60 -68.80
C THR A 190 15.91 6.90 -68.75
N VAL A 191 15.55 8.19 -68.80
CA VAL A 191 14.15 8.64 -68.86
C VAL A 191 13.65 8.52 -70.31
N GLU A 192 13.01 7.41 -70.66
CA GLU A 192 12.26 7.31 -71.92
C GLU A 192 11.03 8.23 -71.87
N GLY A 193 10.95 9.19 -72.80
CA GLY A 193 9.74 9.98 -73.03
C GLY A 193 8.65 9.18 -73.75
N LEU A 194 7.48 9.79 -73.96
CA LEU A 194 6.40 9.20 -74.75
C LEU A 194 6.92 8.77 -76.13
N LYS A 195 6.61 7.54 -76.56
CA LYS A 195 7.05 6.99 -77.85
C LYS A 195 6.45 7.79 -79.01
N VAL A 196 7.31 8.21 -79.94
CA VAL A 196 6.94 9.03 -81.10
C VAL A 196 7.35 8.33 -82.40
N GLU A 197 6.41 8.14 -83.32
CA GLU A 197 6.65 7.49 -84.62
C GLU A 197 7.50 8.32 -85.59
N ARG A 198 7.66 9.62 -85.34
CA ARG A 198 8.36 10.57 -86.21
C ARG A 198 9.27 11.50 -85.40
N GLU A 199 10.56 11.48 -85.73
CA GLU A 199 11.61 12.08 -84.92
C GLU A 199 11.44 13.59 -84.68
N TYR A 200 10.97 14.35 -85.68
CA TYR A 200 10.74 15.80 -85.58
C TYR A 200 9.62 16.21 -84.61
N MET A 201 8.81 15.27 -84.09
CA MET A 201 7.77 15.57 -83.10
C MET A 201 8.20 15.24 -81.65
N ARG A 202 9.42 14.75 -81.41
CA ARG A 202 9.91 14.48 -80.03
C ARG A 202 9.81 15.72 -79.14
N ASP A 203 10.32 16.86 -79.60
CA ASP A 203 10.41 18.09 -78.81
C ASP A 203 9.04 18.75 -78.56
N TYR A 204 8.04 18.42 -79.39
CA TYR A 204 6.68 18.94 -79.29
C TYR A 204 5.75 18.04 -78.45
N ILE A 205 6.03 16.73 -78.40
CA ILE A 205 5.26 15.73 -77.63
C ILE A 205 5.86 15.51 -76.23
N ASN A 206 7.17 15.66 -76.09
CA ASN A 206 7.89 15.64 -74.81
C ASN A 206 8.54 17.02 -74.55
N PRO A 207 7.75 18.10 -74.35
CA PRO A 207 8.29 19.44 -74.12
C PRO A 207 9.15 19.49 -72.85
N PRO A 208 10.11 20.44 -72.72
CA PRO A 208 11.07 20.45 -71.61
C PRO A 208 10.45 20.36 -70.23
N ALA A 209 9.36 21.11 -69.97
CA ALA A 209 8.65 21.07 -68.69
C ALA A 209 8.05 19.68 -68.36
N TYR A 210 7.55 18.94 -69.36
CA TYR A 210 7.07 17.57 -69.17
C TYR A 210 8.22 16.59 -68.91
N MET A 211 9.36 16.77 -69.58
CA MET A 211 10.56 15.96 -69.31
C MET A 211 11.19 16.30 -67.95
N GLU A 212 11.11 17.54 -67.47
CA GLU A 212 11.50 17.92 -66.12
C GLU A 212 10.51 17.38 -65.08
N GLU A 213 9.20 17.43 -65.34
CA GLU A 213 8.19 16.82 -64.47
C GLU A 213 8.37 15.29 -64.38
N GLN A 214 8.61 14.60 -65.51
CA GLN A 214 8.92 13.16 -65.52
C GLN A 214 10.27 12.84 -64.87
N ARG A 215 11.31 13.68 -65.03
CA ARG A 215 12.58 13.54 -64.30
C ARG A 215 12.39 13.72 -62.80
N LYS A 216 11.62 14.73 -62.39
CA LYS A 216 11.30 15.00 -60.99
C LYS A 216 10.49 13.86 -60.40
N LYS A 217 9.50 13.34 -61.13
CA LYS A 217 8.69 12.19 -60.74
C LYS A 217 9.51 10.90 -60.66
N LEU A 218 10.38 10.61 -61.62
CA LEU A 218 11.29 9.47 -61.55
C LEU A 218 12.32 9.63 -60.43
N ALA A 219 12.74 10.86 -60.09
CA ALA A 219 13.61 11.13 -58.95
C ALA A 219 12.87 11.01 -57.61
N GLU A 220 11.60 11.41 -57.52
CA GLU A 220 10.71 11.24 -56.37
C GLU A 220 10.35 9.76 -56.16
N ASP A 221 10.08 9.01 -57.23
CA ASP A 221 9.81 7.58 -57.19
C ASP A 221 11.10 6.77 -56.93
N ARG A 222 12.27 7.17 -57.46
CA ARG A 222 13.58 6.63 -56.99
C ARG A 222 13.90 7.00 -55.55
N ALA A 223 13.50 8.18 -55.06
CA ALA A 223 13.65 8.56 -53.66
C ALA A 223 12.71 7.78 -52.73
N ARG A 224 11.54 7.36 -53.23
CA ARG A 224 10.65 6.39 -52.55
C ARG A 224 11.25 5.00 -52.55
N GLN A 225 11.69 4.48 -53.70
CA GLN A 225 12.34 3.16 -53.81
C GLN A 225 13.64 3.05 -53.00
N ARG A 226 14.32 4.18 -52.72
CA ARG A 226 15.48 4.22 -51.83
C ARG A 226 15.14 4.15 -50.34
N ARG A 227 13.91 4.49 -49.94
CA ARG A 227 13.46 4.33 -48.55
C ARG A 227 13.10 2.86 -48.32
N PHE A 228 13.98 2.19 -47.59
CA PHE A 228 13.89 0.78 -47.28
C PHE A 228 13.87 0.65 -45.75
N PRO A 229 12.79 0.18 -45.10
CA PRO A 229 11.54 -0.33 -45.68
C PRO A 229 10.60 0.78 -46.20
N GLU A 230 9.66 0.43 -47.09
CA GLU A 230 8.67 1.38 -47.64
C GLU A 230 7.78 2.03 -46.57
N HIS A 231 7.59 1.33 -45.45
CA HIS A 231 6.85 1.78 -44.27
C HIS A 231 7.70 1.54 -43.02
N PRO A 232 7.84 2.52 -42.10
CA PRO A 232 8.72 2.39 -40.94
C PRO A 232 8.35 1.20 -40.04
N GLN A 233 9.34 0.38 -39.68
CA GLN A 233 9.11 -0.93 -39.05
C GLN A 233 9.45 -0.92 -37.55
N LYS A 234 8.47 -1.20 -36.70
CA LYS A 234 8.65 -1.29 -35.23
C LYS A 234 9.30 -2.61 -34.78
N ASP A 235 9.01 -3.74 -35.42
CA ASP A 235 9.64 -5.02 -35.06
C ASP A 235 11.08 -5.06 -35.62
N ILE A 236 12.03 -4.59 -34.82
CA ILE A 236 13.45 -4.45 -35.19
C ILE A 236 14.09 -5.85 -35.26
N LEU A 237 13.69 -6.79 -34.41
CA LEU A 237 14.16 -8.18 -34.53
C LEU A 237 13.75 -8.81 -35.87
N LEU A 238 12.49 -8.64 -36.30
CA LEU A 238 12.06 -9.09 -37.64
C LEU A 238 12.82 -8.39 -38.78
N PHE A 239 13.13 -7.10 -38.63
CA PHE A 239 13.91 -6.36 -39.62
C PHE A 239 15.33 -6.93 -39.74
N LEU A 240 16.01 -7.14 -38.61
CA LEU A 240 17.34 -7.73 -38.56
C LEU A 240 17.32 -9.19 -39.05
N MET A 241 16.32 -9.98 -38.70
CA MET A 241 16.19 -11.37 -39.17
C MET A 241 16.07 -11.47 -40.69
N ASN A 242 15.32 -10.55 -41.32
CA ASN A 242 15.06 -10.56 -42.76
C ASN A 242 16.20 -9.96 -43.60
N TYR A 243 16.98 -9.03 -43.03
CA TYR A 243 17.84 -8.14 -43.82
C TYR A 243 19.29 -7.99 -43.32
N ALA A 244 19.60 -8.37 -42.07
CA ALA A 244 20.98 -8.34 -41.58
C ALA A 244 21.80 -9.53 -42.15
N PRO A 245 23.13 -9.40 -42.31
CA PRO A 245 23.97 -10.45 -42.90
C PRO A 245 24.28 -11.58 -41.90
N LEU A 246 23.25 -12.29 -41.47
CA LEU A 246 23.32 -13.32 -40.42
C LEU A 246 23.72 -14.70 -40.97
N GLU A 247 24.54 -15.42 -40.20
CA GLU A 247 24.75 -16.84 -40.41
C GLU A 247 23.50 -17.66 -40.05
N ARG A 248 23.37 -18.87 -40.62
CA ARG A 248 22.19 -19.73 -40.42
C ARG A 248 21.90 -20.04 -38.94
N TRP A 249 22.95 -20.16 -38.10
CA TRP A 249 22.77 -20.43 -36.68
C TRP A 249 22.38 -19.17 -35.89
N GLN A 250 22.91 -18.01 -36.26
CA GLN A 250 22.52 -16.71 -35.70
C GLN A 250 21.04 -16.42 -35.98
N HIS A 251 20.59 -16.64 -37.22
CA HIS A 251 19.16 -16.53 -37.57
C HIS A 251 18.30 -17.49 -36.73
N THR A 252 18.72 -18.74 -36.49
CA THR A 252 17.95 -19.67 -35.64
C THR A 252 17.88 -19.21 -34.17
N ILE A 253 18.93 -18.59 -33.63
CA ILE A 253 18.90 -18.04 -32.27
C ILE A 253 17.96 -16.82 -32.20
N LEU A 254 18.05 -15.92 -33.17
CA LEU A 254 17.22 -14.70 -33.20
C LEU A 254 15.74 -15.02 -33.46
N GLU A 255 15.45 -16.06 -34.25
CA GLU A 255 14.12 -16.68 -34.39
C GLU A 255 13.58 -17.19 -33.05
N ILE A 256 14.39 -17.96 -32.31
CA ILE A 256 14.05 -18.53 -30.99
C ILE A 256 13.77 -17.43 -29.96
N VAL A 257 14.65 -16.44 -29.83
CA VAL A 257 14.48 -15.33 -28.87
C VAL A 257 13.23 -14.52 -29.20
N ARG A 258 12.94 -14.30 -30.50
CA ARG A 258 11.73 -13.59 -30.93
C ARG A 258 10.45 -14.37 -30.65
N ASP A 259 10.41 -15.69 -30.90
CA ASP A 259 9.24 -16.53 -30.59
C ASP A 259 8.94 -16.59 -29.09
N GLU A 260 9.97 -16.74 -28.26
CA GLU A 260 9.84 -16.73 -26.80
C GLU A 260 9.38 -15.35 -26.28
N ALA A 261 9.90 -14.24 -26.83
CA ALA A 261 9.45 -12.90 -26.48
C ALA A 261 7.96 -12.66 -26.82
N TYR A 262 7.47 -13.17 -27.95
CA TYR A 262 6.04 -13.11 -28.28
C TYR A 262 5.17 -13.98 -27.37
N TYR A 263 5.66 -15.14 -26.89
CA TYR A 263 4.93 -15.97 -25.93
C TYR A 263 4.72 -15.28 -24.58
N PHE A 264 5.75 -14.61 -24.05
CA PHE A 264 5.66 -13.94 -22.75
C PHE A 264 4.94 -12.57 -22.81
N ALA A 265 4.92 -11.90 -23.96
CA ALA A 265 4.37 -10.55 -24.08
C ALA A 265 2.94 -10.37 -23.51
N PRO A 266 1.93 -11.24 -23.79
CA PRO A 266 0.58 -11.09 -23.24
C PRO A 266 0.52 -11.08 -21.71
N GLN A 267 1.38 -11.84 -21.02
CA GLN A 267 1.45 -11.88 -19.56
C GLN A 267 1.86 -10.52 -18.96
N GLY A 268 2.67 -9.76 -19.69
CA GLY A 268 2.95 -8.36 -19.35
C GLY A 268 1.77 -7.44 -19.67
N MET A 269 1.11 -7.63 -20.82
CA MET A 269 0.04 -6.74 -21.33
C MET A 269 -1.26 -6.77 -20.51
N THR A 270 -1.44 -7.76 -19.64
CA THR A 270 -2.69 -7.99 -18.88
C THR A 270 -2.42 -8.25 -17.39
N LYS A 271 -1.47 -7.52 -16.80
CA LYS A 271 -1.04 -7.72 -15.41
C LYS A 271 -1.83 -6.88 -14.40
N VAL A 272 -2.40 -5.74 -14.81
CA VAL A 272 -3.27 -4.92 -13.94
C VAL A 272 -4.64 -5.57 -13.79
N ILE A 273 -5.24 -6.07 -14.86
CA ILE A 273 -6.66 -6.55 -14.95
C ILE A 273 -7.02 -7.79 -14.08
N ASN A 274 -6.31 -8.07 -12.98
CA ASN A 274 -6.16 -9.44 -12.45
C ASN A 274 -6.23 -9.57 -10.87
N GLU A 275 -6.28 -8.49 -10.04
CA GLU A 275 -5.74 -8.44 -8.61
C GLU A 275 -6.14 -7.18 -7.72
N GLY A 276 -5.88 -6.98 -6.36
CA GLY A 276 -5.85 -5.64 -5.56
C GLY A 276 -6.56 -5.29 -4.14
N TRP A 277 -6.22 -4.17 -3.35
CA TRP A 277 -6.93 -3.35 -2.21
C TRP A 277 -6.06 -2.81 -0.96
N ALA A 278 -6.37 -2.11 0.22
CA ALA A 278 -7.39 -1.20 0.93
C ALA A 278 -6.74 -0.08 1.91
N CYS A 279 -7.37 0.56 2.97
CA CYS A 279 -6.77 1.34 4.19
C CYS A 279 -7.68 2.27 5.15
N VAL A 280 -7.22 2.72 6.39
CA VAL A 280 -7.95 3.49 7.51
C VAL A 280 -7.32 4.78 8.14
N LYS A 281 -8.01 5.68 8.90
CA LYS A 281 -7.39 6.93 9.49
C LYS A 281 -6.41 6.72 10.66
N GLY A 282 -5.37 7.56 10.71
CA GLY A 282 -4.25 7.49 11.68
C GLY A 282 -4.55 7.64 13.17
N GLY A 283 -5.58 8.38 13.55
CA GLY A 283 -5.97 8.55 14.97
C GLY A 283 -6.86 7.41 15.51
N SER A 284 -7.07 6.36 14.71
CA SER A 284 -7.85 5.19 15.11
C SER A 284 -7.06 4.35 16.11
N LEU A 285 -7.67 4.06 17.25
CA LEU A 285 -7.08 3.23 18.29
C LEU A 285 -7.28 1.75 17.97
N LEU A 286 -6.21 0.97 18.15
CA LEU A 286 -6.15 -0.48 17.98
C LEU A 286 -6.03 -1.16 19.34
N TYR A 287 -6.76 -2.27 19.52
CA TYR A 287 -6.53 -3.17 20.64
C TYR A 287 -5.27 -3.99 20.39
N SER A 288 -4.25 -3.84 21.23
CA SER A 288 -2.93 -4.46 21.04
C SER A 288 -2.33 -5.04 22.33
N SER A 289 -1.32 -5.91 22.21
CA SER A 289 -0.51 -6.37 23.35
C SER A 289 0.36 -5.28 23.97
N GLN A 290 0.42 -4.08 23.36
CA GLN A 290 0.94 -2.85 23.95
C GLN A 290 -0.15 -1.95 24.59
N GLY A 291 -1.41 -2.38 24.57
CA GLY A 291 -2.56 -1.63 25.06
C GLY A 291 -3.41 -1.01 23.95
N LEU A 292 -4.17 0.03 24.29
CA LEU A 292 -5.02 0.76 23.34
C LEU A 292 -4.22 1.88 22.66
N VAL A 293 -3.61 1.59 21.51
CA VAL A 293 -2.60 2.46 20.86
C VAL A 293 -3.11 3.00 19.53
N GLU A 294 -2.78 4.26 19.18
CA GLU A 294 -3.14 4.83 17.87
C GLU A 294 -2.33 4.18 16.74
N ILE A 295 -2.99 3.85 15.62
CA ILE A 295 -2.35 3.21 14.46
C ILE A 295 -1.21 4.07 13.87
N ASN A 296 -1.27 5.40 14.00
CA ASN A 296 -0.17 6.29 13.62
C ASN A 296 1.16 5.97 14.34
N SER A 297 1.13 5.64 15.63
CA SER A 297 2.30 5.28 16.44
C SER A 297 2.81 3.90 16.08
N ILE A 298 1.92 2.91 15.99
CA ILE A 298 2.27 1.55 15.56
C ILE A 298 2.97 1.54 14.21
N VAL A 299 2.48 2.34 13.25
CA VAL A 299 3.06 2.47 11.90
C VAL A 299 4.36 3.29 11.89
N ALA A 300 4.48 4.32 12.72
CA ALA A 300 5.71 5.14 12.82
C ALA A 300 6.85 4.40 13.53
N GLU A 301 6.54 3.65 14.59
CA GLU A 301 7.48 2.82 15.36
C GLU A 301 7.78 1.47 14.67
N LYS A 302 6.96 1.08 13.68
CA LYS A 302 6.92 -0.28 13.09
C LYS A 302 6.82 -1.37 14.16
N ALA A 303 5.87 -1.19 15.08
CA ALA A 303 5.63 -2.10 16.18
C ALA A 303 5.03 -3.42 15.67
N THR A 304 5.74 -4.54 15.85
CA THR A 304 5.28 -5.90 15.56
C THR A 304 4.46 -6.48 16.71
N SER A 305 3.58 -5.67 17.30
CA SER A 305 2.70 -6.10 18.38
C SER A 305 1.59 -7.02 17.88
N ASP A 306 1.07 -7.84 18.78
CA ASP A 306 -0.19 -8.55 18.57
C ASP A 306 -1.34 -7.53 18.64
N VAL A 307 -2.36 -7.68 17.82
CA VAL A 307 -3.61 -6.91 17.81
C VAL A 307 -4.80 -7.85 17.70
N PHE A 308 -5.93 -7.48 18.30
CA PHE A 308 -7.13 -8.31 18.24
C PHE A 308 -7.84 -8.14 16.89
N ASP A 309 -8.40 -9.23 16.35
CA ASP A 309 -8.95 -9.29 15.00
C ASP A 309 -10.48 -9.26 14.89
N GLY A 310 -11.15 -9.36 16.04
CA GLY A 310 -12.59 -9.56 16.17
C GLY A 310 -12.94 -10.87 16.88
N GLU A 311 -12.08 -11.88 16.77
CA GLU A 311 -12.19 -13.23 17.34
C GLU A 311 -10.88 -13.72 18.01
N GLU A 312 -9.70 -13.41 17.46
CA GLU A 312 -8.39 -13.88 17.95
C GLU A 312 -7.28 -12.80 17.90
N ASN A 313 -6.10 -13.09 18.46
CA ASN A 313 -4.93 -12.20 18.53
C ASN A 313 -3.94 -12.47 17.39
N GLN A 314 -3.59 -11.43 16.62
CA GLN A 314 -2.82 -11.51 15.38
C GLN A 314 -1.63 -10.54 15.35
N LYS A 315 -0.49 -10.94 14.77
CA LYS A 315 0.74 -10.12 14.78
C LYS A 315 0.81 -9.18 13.60
N ILE A 316 1.15 -7.91 13.85
CA ILE A 316 1.42 -6.96 12.78
C ILE A 316 2.75 -7.28 12.09
N TYR A 317 2.76 -7.36 10.76
CA TYR A 317 3.95 -7.64 9.95
C TYR A 317 4.27 -6.56 8.89
N ASP A 318 3.32 -5.70 8.53
CA ASP A 318 3.53 -4.57 7.60
C ASP A 318 2.73 -3.32 8.00
N TRP A 319 3.18 -2.15 7.56
CA TRP A 319 2.71 -0.83 7.99
C TRP A 319 2.73 0.17 6.83
N ALA A 320 1.59 0.82 6.54
CA ALA A 320 1.45 1.76 5.43
C ALA A 320 0.95 3.15 5.86
N VAL A 321 1.28 4.19 5.08
CA VAL A 321 0.83 5.59 5.29
C VAL A 321 0.44 6.23 3.95
N PHE A 322 -0.70 6.91 3.92
CA PHE A 322 -1.27 7.57 2.74
C PHE A 322 -1.79 8.99 3.13
N PRO A 323 -0.99 10.06 2.95
CA PRO A 323 -1.39 11.43 3.30
C PRO A 323 -2.58 11.94 2.48
N ASP A 324 -3.38 12.83 3.08
CA ASP A 324 -4.46 13.59 2.42
C ASP A 324 -5.44 12.72 1.60
N HIS A 325 -6.07 11.73 2.24
CA HIS A 325 -7.05 10.81 1.64
C HIS A 325 -8.48 11.29 1.88
N PRO A 326 -9.41 11.19 0.91
CA PRO A 326 -10.84 11.24 1.19
C PRO A 326 -11.19 10.20 2.26
N THR A 327 -11.82 10.66 3.33
CA THR A 327 -12.26 9.82 4.43
C THR A 327 -13.77 9.92 4.61
N ILE A 328 -14.35 8.83 5.12
CA ILE A 328 -15.69 8.84 5.68
C ILE A 328 -15.58 8.54 7.16
N ALA A 329 -16.16 9.39 7.99
CA ALA A 329 -16.32 9.19 9.42
C ALA A 329 -17.75 8.74 9.71
N ILE A 330 -17.92 7.50 10.17
CA ILE A 330 -19.20 6.99 10.65
C ILE A 330 -19.32 7.17 12.16
N ARG A 331 -20.55 7.29 12.66
CA ARG A 331 -20.86 7.21 14.08
C ARG A 331 -22.08 6.33 14.30
N THR A 332 -22.02 5.42 15.27
CA THR A 332 -23.12 4.49 15.59
C THR A 332 -24.03 4.99 16.72
N ARG A 333 -25.17 4.33 16.95
CA ARG A 333 -26.16 4.69 17.99
C ARG A 333 -25.57 4.60 19.40
N ARG A 334 -24.70 3.64 19.69
CA ARG A 334 -23.93 3.56 20.94
C ARG A 334 -22.81 4.61 21.02
N GLY A 335 -22.54 5.37 19.96
CA GLY A 335 -21.61 6.51 19.98
C GLY A 335 -20.14 6.21 19.66
N LEU A 336 -19.83 5.00 19.17
CA LEU A 336 -18.53 4.69 18.57
C LEU A 336 -18.33 5.51 17.29
N LYS A 337 -17.07 5.86 16.96
CA LYS A 337 -16.70 6.64 15.78
C LYS A 337 -15.45 6.06 15.12
N LEU A 338 -15.56 5.62 13.87
CA LEU A 338 -14.42 5.29 13.01
C LEU A 338 -14.37 6.29 11.86
N GLU A 339 -13.16 6.63 11.43
CA GLU A 339 -12.92 7.32 10.17
C GLU A 339 -11.92 6.52 9.33
N GLY A 340 -12.30 6.17 8.11
CA GLY A 340 -11.48 5.35 7.21
C GLY A 340 -11.48 5.91 5.79
N SER A 341 -10.71 5.30 4.87
CA SER A 341 -10.82 5.66 3.45
C SER A 341 -12.21 5.34 2.91
N VAL A 342 -12.63 5.98 1.81
CA VAL A 342 -13.93 5.69 1.17
C VAL A 342 -14.10 4.21 0.80
N ASN A 343 -13.03 3.58 0.29
CA ASN A 343 -13.00 2.16 -0.09
C ASN A 343 -12.93 1.22 1.13
N HIS A 344 -12.76 1.73 2.34
CA HIS A 344 -12.52 0.92 3.53
C HIS A 344 -13.73 0.04 3.88
N ARG A 345 -13.52 -1.23 4.25
CA ARG A 345 -14.60 -2.20 4.49
C ARG A 345 -14.83 -2.46 5.98
N LEU A 346 -16.11 -2.55 6.35
CA LEU A 346 -16.57 -3.02 7.66
C LEU A 346 -17.36 -4.33 7.54
N LEU A 347 -17.29 -5.14 8.61
CA LEU A 347 -18.08 -6.36 8.76
C LEU A 347 -19.52 -6.02 9.20
N LEU A 348 -20.50 -6.70 8.60
CA LEU A 348 -21.91 -6.60 8.93
C LEU A 348 -22.39 -7.86 9.69
N PRO A 349 -23.52 -7.79 10.42
CA PRO A 349 -24.00 -8.90 11.27
C PRO A 349 -24.49 -10.13 10.50
N ASP A 350 -24.63 -10.02 9.18
CA ASP A 350 -24.89 -11.13 8.25
C ASP A 350 -23.60 -11.80 7.72
N GLY A 351 -22.43 -11.33 8.17
CA GLY A 351 -21.11 -11.77 7.71
C GLY A 351 -20.63 -11.07 6.42
N ALA A 352 -21.40 -10.13 5.86
CA ALA A 352 -21.02 -9.40 4.66
C ALA A 352 -19.99 -8.30 4.94
N TRP A 353 -19.24 -7.92 3.90
CA TRP A 353 -18.27 -6.81 3.95
C TRP A 353 -18.71 -5.67 3.03
N ARG A 354 -19.03 -4.50 3.60
CA ARG A 354 -19.48 -3.30 2.86
C ARG A 354 -18.49 -2.14 3.02
N ARG A 355 -18.30 -1.33 1.99
CA ARG A 355 -17.43 -0.13 2.01
C ARG A 355 -18.04 1.00 2.85
N LEU A 356 -17.21 1.92 3.36
CA LEU A 356 -17.67 3.11 4.09
C LEU A 356 -18.48 4.08 3.21
N ASP A 357 -18.28 4.08 1.89
CA ASP A 357 -19.07 4.87 0.92
C ASP A 357 -20.37 4.18 0.45
N GLU A 358 -20.49 2.87 0.68
CA GLU A 358 -21.70 2.07 0.45
C GLU A 358 -22.63 2.02 1.68
N LEU A 359 -22.12 2.35 2.87
CA LEU A 359 -22.87 2.31 4.13
C LEU A 359 -23.79 3.54 4.29
N CYS A 360 -25.02 3.29 4.74
CA CYS A 360 -26.06 4.30 4.95
C CYS A 360 -26.37 4.50 6.44
N VAL A 361 -26.95 5.65 6.78
CA VAL A 361 -27.59 5.84 8.10
C VAL A 361 -28.77 4.87 8.21
N GLY A 362 -28.79 4.04 9.25
CA GLY A 362 -29.70 2.91 9.42
C GLY A 362 -29.10 1.53 9.13
N ASP A 363 -27.92 1.43 8.49
CA ASP A 363 -27.21 0.16 8.38
C ASP A 363 -26.67 -0.31 9.73
N ARG A 364 -26.63 -1.64 9.95
CA ARG A 364 -25.99 -2.25 11.11
C ARG A 364 -24.61 -2.79 10.74
N VAL A 365 -23.63 -2.59 11.64
CA VAL A 365 -22.26 -3.10 11.54
C VAL A 365 -21.86 -3.85 12.80
N CYS A 366 -20.94 -4.79 12.69
CA CYS A 366 -20.37 -5.52 13.82
C CYS A 366 -19.48 -4.60 14.67
N ILE A 367 -19.63 -4.71 15.99
CA ILE A 367 -18.73 -4.15 16.98
C ILE A 367 -17.84 -5.28 17.50
N SER A 368 -16.59 -4.99 17.83
CA SER A 368 -15.80 -5.85 18.74
C SER A 368 -14.89 -5.03 19.64
N GLY A 369 -14.60 -5.59 20.82
CA GLY A 369 -13.54 -5.11 21.71
C GLY A 369 -12.18 -5.66 21.28
N GLY A 370 -11.29 -5.87 22.25
CA GLY A 370 -10.05 -6.63 22.08
C GLY A 370 -10.02 -7.94 22.84
N ASP A 371 -11.17 -8.45 23.30
CA ASP A 371 -11.33 -9.65 24.16
C ASP A 371 -10.25 -9.81 25.24
N HIS A 372 -10.17 -8.84 26.15
CA HIS A 372 -9.19 -8.81 27.24
C HIS A 372 -7.70 -8.87 26.77
N LEU A 373 -7.40 -8.46 25.53
CA LEU A 373 -6.03 -8.20 25.09
C LEU A 373 -5.48 -6.99 25.86
N TRP A 374 -4.64 -7.28 26.84
CA TRP A 374 -3.98 -6.29 27.71
C TRP A 374 -2.47 -6.55 27.81
N PRO A 375 -1.65 -5.50 28.00
CA PRO A 375 -0.25 -5.61 28.37
C PRO A 375 -0.04 -6.50 29.59
N GLN A 376 0.97 -7.37 29.54
CA GLN A 376 1.31 -8.28 30.64
C GLN A 376 2.31 -7.67 31.64
N ALA A 377 3.02 -6.60 31.24
CA ALA A 377 4.03 -5.93 32.05
C ALA A 377 3.52 -4.58 32.57
N MET A 378 3.83 -4.26 33.83
CA MET A 378 3.58 -2.94 34.41
C MET A 378 4.47 -1.89 33.73
N VAL A 379 3.89 -0.75 33.34
CA VAL A 379 4.64 0.38 32.77
C VAL A 379 5.68 0.86 33.78
N GLN A 380 6.96 0.88 33.38
CA GLN A 380 8.07 1.39 34.19
C GLN A 380 8.11 2.92 34.12
N LEU A 381 8.56 3.57 35.19
CA LEU A 381 8.60 5.04 35.32
C LEU A 381 10.04 5.52 35.54
N ASP A 382 10.77 5.72 34.44
CA ASP A 382 12.14 6.29 34.42
C ASP A 382 12.15 7.82 34.62
N TRP A 383 11.38 8.32 35.59
CA TRP A 383 11.35 9.73 35.96
C TRP A 383 12.24 10.01 37.17
N GLN A 384 13.03 11.08 37.09
CA GLN A 384 13.79 11.60 38.23
C GLN A 384 13.51 13.09 38.42
N PRO A 385 13.40 13.57 39.68
CA PRO A 385 13.37 14.99 40.01
C PRO A 385 14.43 15.79 39.25
N THR A 386 13.99 16.76 38.45
CA THR A 386 14.90 17.57 37.63
C THR A 386 15.77 18.42 38.57
N ARG A 387 17.03 17.99 38.75
CA ARG A 387 18.01 18.66 39.62
C ARG A 387 18.41 20.02 39.03
N ARG A 388 17.58 21.04 39.30
CA ARG A 388 17.81 22.42 38.88
C ARG A 388 19.17 22.89 39.40
N THR A 389 20.09 23.17 38.48
CA THR A 389 21.34 23.86 38.77
C THR A 389 21.01 25.18 39.49
N SER A 390 21.54 25.37 40.69
CA SER A 390 21.45 26.63 41.43
C SER A 390 22.76 27.39 41.32
N ILE A 391 22.74 28.71 41.56
CA ILE A 391 23.98 29.50 41.65
C ILE A 391 24.94 28.86 42.66
N GLN A 392 24.44 28.33 43.78
CA GLN A 392 25.26 27.65 44.78
C GLN A 392 25.91 26.37 44.22
N ALA A 393 25.18 25.55 43.46
CA ALA A 393 25.75 24.37 42.82
C ALA A 393 26.87 24.73 41.81
N ILE A 394 26.72 25.84 41.09
CA ILE A 394 27.76 26.36 40.18
C ILE A 394 28.99 26.83 40.96
N THR A 395 28.80 27.55 42.07
CA THR A 395 29.92 27.99 42.92
C THR A 395 30.64 26.83 43.60
N ASP A 396 29.92 25.80 44.03
CA ASP A 396 30.48 24.64 44.71
C ASP A 396 31.34 23.80 43.74
N VAL A 397 30.92 23.67 42.48
CA VAL A 397 31.67 22.98 41.41
C VAL A 397 32.92 23.76 40.98
N LEU A 398 32.81 25.09 40.86
CA LEU A 398 33.88 25.95 40.32
C LEU A 398 34.77 26.60 41.39
N GLN A 399 34.49 26.35 42.68
CA GLN A 399 35.11 27.03 43.84
C GLN A 399 35.07 28.57 43.76
N ALA A 400 34.03 29.11 43.10
CA ALA A 400 33.82 30.54 42.86
C ALA A 400 32.90 31.17 43.92
N THR A 401 32.83 32.51 44.00
CA THR A 401 31.82 33.17 44.84
C THR A 401 30.50 33.40 44.09
N PRO A 402 29.33 33.43 44.77
CA PRO A 402 28.03 33.65 44.12
C PRO A 402 27.89 34.97 43.36
N GLU A 403 28.80 35.92 43.56
CA GLU A 403 28.85 37.21 42.86
C GLU A 403 29.56 37.12 41.51
N VAL A 404 30.58 36.27 41.38
CA VAL A 404 31.27 36.01 40.10
C VAL A 404 30.31 35.35 39.11
N VAL A 405 29.58 34.31 39.56
CA VAL A 405 28.58 33.62 38.73
C VAL A 405 27.47 34.59 38.29
N ARG A 406 26.92 35.40 39.21
CA ARG A 406 25.89 36.41 38.88
C ARG A 406 26.39 37.49 37.91
N ARG A 407 27.66 37.89 37.96
CA ARG A 407 28.25 38.80 36.96
C ARG A 407 28.33 38.17 35.57
N PHE A 408 28.62 36.88 35.48
CA PHE A 408 28.70 36.16 34.21
C PHE A 408 27.32 36.02 33.56
N CYS A 409 26.30 35.58 34.31
CA CYS A 409 24.90 35.48 33.86
C CYS A 409 24.24 36.83 33.49
N HIS A 410 24.91 37.97 33.72
CA HIS A 410 24.40 39.31 33.45
C HIS A 410 25.34 40.12 32.53
N GLY A 411 26.11 39.46 31.67
CA GLY A 411 26.82 40.10 30.56
C GLY A 411 28.12 40.84 30.96
N GLY A 412 28.73 40.49 32.09
CA GLY A 412 30.08 40.95 32.43
C GLY A 412 31.13 40.50 31.41
N GLN A 413 32.18 41.30 31.19
CA GLN A 413 33.18 41.08 30.13
C GLN A 413 33.82 39.67 30.19
N GLN A 414 33.96 39.05 29.02
CA GLN A 414 34.60 37.74 28.84
C GLN A 414 36.02 37.73 29.43
N THR A 415 36.28 36.76 30.31
CA THR A 415 37.63 36.43 30.77
C THR A 415 37.97 35.02 30.27
N LEU A 416 38.89 34.92 29.31
CA LEU A 416 39.18 33.74 28.45
C LEU A 416 39.61 32.44 29.18
N LEU A 417 39.73 32.45 30.50
CA LEU A 417 40.20 31.31 31.31
C LEU A 417 39.10 30.34 31.78
N PHE A 418 37.82 30.66 31.52
CA PHE A 418 36.68 29.93 32.12
C PHE A 418 35.62 29.42 31.12
N ASP A 419 35.67 29.86 29.87
CA ASP A 419 34.56 29.79 28.91
C ASP A 419 34.09 28.34 28.64
N THR A 420 35.02 27.41 28.49
CA THR A 420 34.75 26.00 28.16
C THR A 420 34.11 25.18 29.29
N GLN A 421 34.09 25.67 30.53
CA GLN A 421 33.41 25.01 31.66
C GLN A 421 32.20 25.79 32.18
N LEU A 422 32.21 27.13 32.15
CA LEU A 422 31.07 27.93 32.57
C LEU A 422 29.93 27.92 31.54
N ALA A 423 30.22 27.98 30.22
CA ALA A 423 29.18 28.07 29.20
C ALA A 423 28.05 27.01 29.31
N PRO A 424 28.33 25.69 29.42
CA PRO A 424 27.26 24.69 29.55
C PRO A 424 26.52 24.75 30.90
N LEU A 425 27.20 25.10 32.00
CA LEU A 425 26.59 25.22 33.33
C LEU A 425 25.68 26.45 33.44
N VAL A 426 26.09 27.56 32.81
CA VAL A 426 25.31 28.80 32.72
C VAL A 426 24.15 28.64 31.76
N ALA A 427 24.33 28.01 30.58
CA ALA A 427 23.23 27.69 29.67
C ALA A 427 22.17 26.79 30.32
N ALA A 428 22.57 25.80 31.13
CA ALA A 428 21.65 24.97 31.92
C ALA A 428 20.92 25.77 33.02
N TYR A 429 21.59 26.73 33.64
CA TYR A 429 21.00 27.62 34.65
C TYR A 429 20.02 28.63 34.02
N ASP A 430 20.41 29.32 32.95
CA ASP A 430 19.59 30.31 32.26
C ASP A 430 18.40 29.67 31.54
N GLY A 431 18.57 28.47 30.95
CA GLY A 431 17.46 27.66 30.44
C GLY A 431 16.48 27.23 31.55
N GLY A 432 17.01 26.89 32.73
CA GLY A 432 16.20 26.60 33.92
C GLY A 432 15.44 27.82 34.45
N MET A 433 16.08 28.99 34.47
CA MET A 433 15.47 30.28 34.82
C MET A 433 14.36 30.67 33.83
N ALA A 434 14.64 30.59 32.52
CA ALA A 434 13.71 30.96 31.47
C ALA A 434 12.46 30.07 31.43
N ARG A 435 12.61 28.76 31.65
CA ARG A 435 11.47 27.82 31.64
C ARG A 435 10.71 27.75 32.97
N PHE A 436 11.35 28.02 34.11
CA PHE A 436 10.75 27.72 35.42
C PHE A 436 10.91 28.76 36.54
N GLY A 437 11.54 29.92 36.27
CA GLY A 437 11.67 31.03 37.23
C GLY A 437 12.69 30.82 38.37
N PRO A 438 12.81 31.79 39.30
CA PRO A 438 13.84 31.80 40.34
C PRO A 438 13.69 30.67 41.36
N VAL A 439 14.79 29.96 41.63
CA VAL A 439 14.85 28.83 42.57
C VAL A 439 14.93 29.32 44.02
N ASN A 440 13.80 29.76 44.56
CA ASN A 440 13.66 30.17 45.96
C ASN A 440 13.50 28.96 46.88
N GLY A 441 14.62 28.31 47.21
CA GLY A 441 14.72 27.27 48.24
C GLY A 441 14.99 25.86 47.71
N ARG A 442 15.37 24.95 48.62
CA ARG A 442 15.48 23.51 48.33
C ARG A 442 14.07 22.93 48.26
N ARG A 443 13.69 22.34 47.11
CA ARG A 443 12.48 21.51 47.01
C ARG A 443 12.56 20.36 48.02
N LYS A 444 11.43 19.99 48.63
CA LYS A 444 11.35 18.77 49.45
C LYS A 444 11.45 17.56 48.52
N PRO A 445 12.25 16.52 48.85
CA PRO A 445 12.19 15.26 48.12
C PRO A 445 10.82 14.61 48.36
N ILE A 446 10.27 14.00 47.31
CA ILE A 446 9.10 13.13 47.38
C ILE A 446 9.52 11.68 47.17
N ARG A 447 8.67 10.74 47.57
CA ARG A 447 8.71 9.39 47.00
C ARG A 447 8.17 9.44 45.57
N VAL A 448 8.75 8.64 44.68
CA VAL A 448 8.29 8.47 43.29
C VAL A 448 8.03 6.97 43.08
N PRO A 449 6.86 6.55 42.59
CA PRO A 449 6.63 5.18 42.15
C PRO A 449 7.52 4.85 40.94
N SER A 450 8.21 3.71 40.96
CA SER A 450 9.02 3.24 39.83
C SER A 450 8.20 2.50 38.76
N VAL A 451 6.92 2.24 39.02
CA VAL A 451 5.99 1.56 38.11
C VAL A 451 4.59 2.17 38.23
N VAL A 452 3.78 2.05 37.19
CA VAL A 452 2.35 2.36 37.24
C VAL A 452 1.61 1.16 37.85
N ASP A 453 1.32 1.26 39.14
CA ASP A 453 0.48 0.28 39.86
C ASP A 453 -0.98 0.74 39.94
N GLY A 454 -1.86 -0.14 40.44
CA GLY A 454 -3.27 0.17 40.64
C GLY A 454 -3.54 1.36 41.59
N ARG A 455 -2.57 1.74 42.44
CA ARG A 455 -2.70 2.85 43.40
C ARG A 455 -2.43 4.18 42.73
N LEU A 456 -1.37 4.26 41.91
CA LEU A 456 -1.12 5.42 41.04
C LEU A 456 -2.25 5.57 40.01
N ALA A 457 -2.74 4.48 39.44
CA ALA A 457 -3.88 4.50 38.53
C ALA A 457 -5.18 4.99 39.20
N ALA A 458 -5.48 4.56 40.43
CA ALA A 458 -6.60 5.08 41.20
C ALA A 458 -6.46 6.59 41.51
N LEU A 459 -5.26 7.06 41.86
CA LEU A 459 -4.99 8.49 42.04
C LEU A 459 -5.26 9.28 40.74
N LEU A 460 -4.78 8.77 39.60
CA LEU A 460 -5.03 9.36 38.29
C LEU A 460 -6.53 9.37 37.95
N GLY A 461 -7.29 8.31 38.28
CA GLY A 461 -8.75 8.27 38.11
C GLY A 461 -9.49 9.36 38.91
N TYR A 462 -9.07 9.61 40.16
CA TYR A 462 -9.58 10.73 40.96
C TYR A 462 -9.17 12.11 40.43
N LEU A 463 -7.97 12.26 39.86
CA LEU A 463 -7.51 13.52 39.25
C LEU A 463 -8.15 13.78 37.88
N CYS A 464 -8.46 12.74 37.10
CA CYS A 464 -9.18 12.85 35.82
C CYS A 464 -10.66 13.20 36.00
N SER A 465 -11.25 12.92 37.17
CA SER A 465 -12.66 13.20 37.52
C SER A 465 -12.81 14.52 38.29
N ASP A 466 -13.27 14.48 39.55
CA ASP A 466 -13.54 15.64 40.42
C ASP A 466 -12.26 16.32 40.95
N GLY A 467 -11.10 15.72 40.73
CA GLY A 467 -9.81 16.29 41.11
C GLY A 467 -9.38 17.48 40.25
N HIS A 468 -8.52 18.31 40.82
CA HIS A 468 -7.96 19.50 40.19
C HIS A 468 -6.45 19.58 40.37
N ILE A 469 -5.80 20.20 39.38
CA ILE A 469 -4.40 20.61 39.40
C ILE A 469 -4.43 22.11 39.01
N SER A 470 -3.75 22.96 39.77
CA SER A 470 -3.78 24.41 39.57
C SER A 470 -2.37 24.98 39.49
N GLU A 471 -1.88 25.32 38.29
CA GLU A 471 -0.54 25.88 38.07
C GLU A 471 -0.29 27.21 38.81
N VAL A 472 -1.35 27.99 39.04
CA VAL A 472 -1.27 29.32 39.67
C VAL A 472 -0.94 29.22 41.16
N ASN A 473 -1.62 28.30 41.87
CA ASN A 473 -1.43 28.08 43.31
C ASN A 473 -0.57 26.84 43.61
N ARG A 474 -0.22 26.06 42.56
CA ARG A 474 0.52 24.79 42.57
C ARG A 474 -0.08 23.76 43.53
N THR A 475 -1.42 23.78 43.57
CA THR A 475 -2.27 22.97 44.45
C THR A 475 -2.89 21.84 43.64
N ILE A 476 -2.76 20.61 44.15
CA ILE A 476 -3.36 19.39 43.62
C ILE A 476 -4.35 18.90 44.67
N GLY A 477 -5.57 18.50 44.27
CA GLY A 477 -6.57 18.09 45.24
C GLY A 477 -7.84 17.46 44.68
N LEU A 478 -8.71 17.01 45.58
CA LEU A 478 -10.01 16.39 45.32
C LEU A 478 -11.08 17.06 46.19
N SER A 479 -12.27 17.29 45.62
CA SER A 479 -13.40 17.94 46.30
C SER A 479 -14.66 17.07 46.22
N THR A 480 -14.92 16.24 47.24
CA THR A 480 -15.95 15.20 47.24
C THR A 480 -17.00 15.37 48.34
N GLY A 481 -18.19 14.82 48.16
CA GLY A 481 -19.20 14.72 49.23
C GLY A 481 -19.02 13.52 50.16
N GLU A 482 -18.38 12.44 49.68
CA GLU A 482 -18.23 11.17 50.40
C GLU A 482 -16.93 11.15 51.21
N LEU A 483 -16.99 10.79 52.49
CA LEU A 483 -15.81 10.76 53.36
C LEU A 483 -14.83 9.64 52.95
N GLU A 484 -15.34 8.46 52.58
CA GLU A 484 -14.53 7.29 52.18
C GLU A 484 -13.62 7.60 50.96
N LEU A 485 -14.13 8.36 49.98
CA LEU A 485 -13.34 8.88 48.86
C LEU A 485 -12.22 9.82 49.32
N ALA A 486 -12.54 10.70 50.27
CA ALA A 486 -11.62 11.70 50.79
C ALA A 486 -10.46 11.00 51.55
N GLU A 487 -10.80 10.06 52.44
CA GLU A 487 -9.83 9.22 53.16
C GLU A 487 -8.98 8.38 52.20
N SER A 488 -9.59 7.79 51.16
CA SER A 488 -8.88 7.04 50.12
C SER A 488 -7.87 7.90 49.35
N PHE A 489 -8.28 9.08 48.89
CA PHE A 489 -7.39 10.01 48.18
C PHE A 489 -6.22 10.47 49.07
N ALA A 490 -6.48 10.82 50.33
CA ALA A 490 -5.42 11.17 51.28
C ALA A 490 -4.47 9.99 51.57
N GLY A 491 -5.00 8.77 51.67
CA GLY A 491 -4.20 7.55 51.82
C GLY A 491 -3.26 7.31 50.64
N LEU A 492 -3.74 7.54 49.40
CA LEU A 492 -2.91 7.46 48.19
C LEU A 492 -1.81 8.51 48.17
N VAL A 493 -2.10 9.78 48.49
CA VAL A 493 -1.10 10.86 48.53
C VAL A 493 0.01 10.57 49.55
N ARG A 494 -0.35 10.11 50.76
CA ARG A 494 0.60 9.67 51.79
C ARG A 494 1.45 8.50 51.31
N TYR A 495 0.84 7.46 50.73
CA TYR A 495 1.54 6.24 50.33
C TYR A 495 2.51 6.44 49.15
N LEU A 496 2.05 7.16 48.11
CA LEU A 496 2.77 7.31 46.85
C LEU A 496 3.91 8.35 46.96
N PHE A 497 3.67 9.49 47.63
CA PHE A 497 4.60 10.63 47.62
C PHE A 497 5.27 10.93 48.96
N ASP A 498 4.85 10.30 50.06
CA ASP A 498 5.27 10.62 51.44
C ASP A 498 4.88 12.07 51.85
N LEU A 499 3.70 12.52 51.40
CA LEU A 499 3.14 13.84 51.65
C LEU A 499 1.85 13.75 52.48
N GLU A 500 1.73 14.63 53.48
CA GLU A 500 0.50 14.81 54.25
C GLU A 500 -0.35 15.91 53.59
N PRO A 501 -1.59 15.63 53.15
CA PRO A 501 -2.45 16.62 52.52
C PRO A 501 -3.26 17.42 53.56
N ASP A 502 -3.53 18.69 53.24
CA ASP A 502 -4.41 19.56 54.01
C ASP A 502 -5.88 19.13 53.86
N TRP A 503 -6.62 19.11 54.98
CA TRP A 503 -8.03 18.79 55.05
C TRP A 503 -8.87 20.03 55.32
N ARG A 504 -9.86 20.30 54.45
CA ARG A 504 -10.83 21.39 54.63
C ARG A 504 -12.25 20.87 54.39
N LYS A 505 -13.19 21.24 55.26
CA LYS A 505 -14.62 21.03 54.99
C LYS A 505 -15.23 22.34 54.49
N ASP A 506 -15.86 22.30 53.33
CA ASP A 506 -16.52 23.45 52.71
C ASP A 506 -17.99 23.10 52.47
N GLY A 507 -18.88 23.67 53.31
CA GLY A 507 -20.28 23.28 53.40
C GLY A 507 -20.45 21.77 53.64
N ASN A 508 -21.00 21.07 52.65
CA ASN A 508 -21.19 19.61 52.68
C ASN A 508 -20.20 18.83 51.78
N ARG A 509 -19.02 19.39 51.52
CA ARG A 509 -17.92 18.72 50.79
C ARG A 509 -16.63 18.71 51.60
N TRP A 510 -15.85 17.65 51.43
CA TRP A 510 -14.47 17.54 51.86
C TRP A 510 -13.56 17.92 50.70
N CYS A 511 -12.77 18.96 50.90
CA CYS A 511 -11.74 19.42 49.99
C CYS A 511 -10.38 19.01 50.58
N ILE A 512 -9.67 18.12 49.89
CA ILE A 512 -8.36 17.64 50.29
C ILE A 512 -7.35 18.11 49.26
N SER A 513 -6.30 18.78 49.72
CA SER A 513 -5.34 19.47 48.85
C SER A 513 -3.91 19.36 49.37
N PHE A 514 -2.94 19.28 48.46
CA PHE A 514 -1.53 19.38 48.78
C PHE A 514 -0.81 20.20 47.70
N SER A 515 0.37 20.72 48.02
CA SER A 515 1.16 21.53 47.08
C SER A 515 2.60 20.99 47.01
N SER A 516 3.02 20.51 45.85
CA SER A 516 4.38 20.01 45.62
C SER A 516 4.78 20.11 44.15
N HIS A 517 5.84 20.87 43.87
CA HIS A 517 6.35 21.03 42.50
C HIS A 517 6.93 19.73 41.92
N GLU A 518 7.43 18.81 42.74
CA GLU A 518 7.92 17.52 42.22
C GLU A 518 6.75 16.62 41.80
N VAL A 519 5.57 16.73 42.44
CA VAL A 519 4.38 15.97 42.02
C VAL A 519 3.72 16.63 40.81
N GLU A 520 3.76 17.97 40.72
CA GLU A 520 3.33 18.74 39.56
C GLU A 520 4.16 18.38 38.30
N ASP A 521 5.50 18.50 38.39
CA ASP A 521 6.43 18.10 37.32
C ASP A 521 6.28 16.60 36.94
N PHE A 522 5.97 15.72 37.90
CA PHE A 522 5.75 14.28 37.67
C PHE A 522 4.42 13.99 36.98
N LEU A 523 3.33 14.64 37.39
CA LEU A 523 2.02 14.48 36.75
C LEU A 523 2.03 15.01 35.32
N GLU A 524 2.71 16.15 35.05
CA GLU A 524 2.94 16.65 33.69
C GLU A 524 3.65 15.57 32.82
N HIS A 525 4.69 14.93 33.36
CA HIS A 525 5.41 13.85 32.68
C HIS A 525 4.55 12.61 32.39
N LEU A 526 3.60 12.25 33.28
CA LEU A 526 2.62 11.19 33.02
C LEU A 526 1.55 11.58 31.98
N GLY A 527 1.60 12.79 31.42
CA GLY A 527 0.64 13.30 30.43
C GLY A 527 -0.59 13.99 31.02
N MET A 528 -0.62 14.24 32.34
CA MET A 528 -1.70 15.02 32.96
C MET A 528 -1.50 16.51 32.66
N LYS A 529 -2.43 17.09 31.89
CA LYS A 529 -2.40 18.52 31.57
C LYS A 529 -2.71 19.36 32.81
N THR A 530 -1.66 20.01 33.33
CA THR A 530 -1.69 20.95 34.47
C THR A 530 -2.53 22.20 34.16
N CYS A 531 -2.56 22.62 32.90
CA CYS A 531 -3.36 23.72 32.37
C CYS A 531 -4.61 23.23 31.61
N GLY A 532 -5.80 23.39 32.19
CA GLY A 532 -7.04 23.22 31.43
C GLY A 532 -8.33 23.19 32.24
N ALA A 533 -9.45 23.51 31.59
CA ALA A 533 -10.78 23.17 32.07
C ALA A 533 -11.02 21.65 31.93
N ALA A 534 -12.00 21.10 32.67
CA ALA A 534 -12.31 19.66 32.67
C ALA A 534 -12.54 19.07 31.26
N ARG A 535 -13.01 19.89 30.31
CA ARG A 535 -13.18 19.55 28.88
C ARG A 535 -11.91 19.14 28.14
N ILE A 536 -10.72 19.42 28.70
CA ILE A 536 -9.40 19.17 28.08
C ILE A 536 -8.73 17.90 28.67
N LYS A 537 -9.27 17.33 29.75
CA LYS A 537 -8.79 16.09 30.37
C LYS A 537 -8.92 14.90 29.40
N SER A 538 -8.03 13.93 29.52
CA SER A 538 -8.06 12.65 28.78
C SER A 538 -7.58 11.51 29.69
N VAL A 539 -7.72 10.27 29.24
CA VAL A 539 -7.00 9.15 29.87
C VAL A 539 -5.50 9.30 29.54
N PRO A 540 -4.58 9.14 30.50
CA PRO A 540 -3.14 9.19 30.24
C PRO A 540 -2.66 8.00 29.38
N ASP A 541 -1.67 8.20 28.50
CA ASP A 541 -1.09 7.13 27.67
C ASP A 541 -0.51 5.98 28.53
N VAL A 542 0.09 6.32 29.68
CA VAL A 542 0.56 5.33 30.66
C VAL A 542 -0.54 4.42 31.21
N ILE A 543 -1.81 4.84 31.17
CA ILE A 543 -2.98 3.98 31.51
C ILE A 543 -3.45 3.20 30.28
N LEU A 544 -3.44 3.80 29.08
CA LEU A 544 -3.79 3.09 27.84
C LEU A 544 -2.85 1.92 27.54
N ARG A 545 -1.57 2.05 27.93
CA ARG A 545 -0.53 1.01 27.84
C ARG A 545 -0.36 0.16 29.11
N SER A 546 -1.29 0.22 30.08
CA SER A 546 -1.19 -0.53 31.34
C SER A 546 -1.93 -1.88 31.32
N PRO A 547 -1.52 -2.85 32.17
CA PRO A 547 -2.24 -4.11 32.37
C PRO A 547 -3.66 -3.96 32.93
N GLU A 548 -4.50 -4.96 32.67
CA GLU A 548 -5.91 -5.02 33.08
C GLU A 548 -6.21 -4.54 34.51
N PRO A 549 -5.52 -5.00 35.58
CA PRO A 549 -5.88 -4.63 36.95
C PRO A 549 -5.58 -3.16 37.27
N VAL A 550 -4.66 -2.55 36.52
CA VAL A 550 -4.28 -1.13 36.63
C VAL A 550 -5.33 -0.27 35.94
N VAL A 551 -5.76 -0.66 34.73
CA VAL A 551 -6.85 0.01 34.00
C VAL A 551 -8.17 -0.10 34.79
N ALA A 552 -8.50 -1.28 35.32
CA ALA A 552 -9.66 -1.48 36.18
C ALA A 552 -9.61 -0.60 37.44
N SER A 553 -8.42 -0.39 38.02
CA SER A 553 -8.24 0.50 39.18
C SER A 553 -8.43 1.99 38.83
N PHE A 554 -7.98 2.44 37.66
CA PHE A 554 -8.25 3.78 37.13
C PHE A 554 -9.76 3.98 36.89
N LEU A 555 -10.41 3.04 36.21
CA LEU A 555 -11.85 3.09 35.91
C LEU A 555 -12.68 3.05 37.19
N ARG A 556 -12.35 2.20 38.17
CA ARG A 556 -13.02 2.14 39.48
C ARG A 556 -13.01 3.51 40.17
N ALA A 557 -11.84 4.15 40.30
CA ALA A 557 -11.72 5.48 40.93
C ALA A 557 -12.47 6.58 40.16
N LEU A 558 -12.52 6.50 38.83
CA LEU A 558 -13.30 7.40 37.95
C LEU A 558 -14.82 7.22 38.12
N TYR A 559 -15.30 6.00 38.34
CA TYR A 559 -16.71 5.70 38.62
C TYR A 559 -17.10 5.97 40.09
N ASP A 560 -16.20 5.71 41.07
CA ASP A 560 -16.45 6.00 42.48
C ASP A 560 -16.63 7.50 42.75
N SER A 561 -15.95 8.36 42.00
CA SER A 561 -16.18 9.81 41.98
C SER A 561 -17.42 10.18 41.16
N ALA A 562 -17.28 10.24 39.83
CA ALA A 562 -18.26 10.84 38.92
C ALA A 562 -19.37 9.88 38.42
N GLY A 563 -19.30 8.60 38.76
CA GLY A 563 -20.30 7.60 38.39
C GLY A 563 -21.54 7.59 39.30
N LEU A 564 -22.68 7.18 38.74
CA LEU A 564 -23.97 7.04 39.39
C LEU A 564 -24.52 5.64 39.09
N VAL A 565 -25.36 5.13 39.98
CA VAL A 565 -26.11 3.87 39.81
C VAL A 565 -27.57 4.16 40.11
N GLY A 566 -28.47 3.60 39.31
CA GLY A 566 -29.91 3.65 39.55
C GLY A 566 -30.65 2.59 38.74
N ASP A 567 -31.98 2.70 38.70
CA ASP A 567 -32.89 1.70 38.14
C ASP A 567 -32.68 1.41 36.64
N THR A 568 -31.91 2.27 35.95
CA THR A 568 -31.54 2.15 34.53
C THR A 568 -30.07 1.77 34.30
N GLY A 569 -29.38 1.26 35.32
CA GLY A 569 -28.00 0.79 35.27
C GLY A 569 -26.98 1.79 35.80
N VAL A 570 -25.76 1.74 35.25
CA VAL A 570 -24.63 2.60 35.65
C VAL A 570 -24.49 3.75 34.66
N VAL A 571 -24.27 4.97 35.17
CA VAL A 571 -24.11 6.18 34.37
C VAL A 571 -22.84 6.93 34.81
N LEU A 572 -22.02 7.41 33.88
CA LEU A 572 -20.87 8.27 34.13
C LEU A 572 -20.98 9.55 33.30
N LEU A 573 -20.78 10.70 33.93
CA LEU A 573 -20.84 12.03 33.29
C LEU A 573 -19.44 12.65 33.24
N LEU A 574 -19.01 13.07 32.05
CA LEU A 574 -17.67 13.62 31.78
C LEU A 574 -17.77 14.92 30.98
N ASP A 575 -16.91 15.90 31.27
CA ASP A 575 -16.84 17.15 30.49
C ASP A 575 -16.08 17.02 29.15
N SER A 576 -15.27 15.96 28.98
CA SER A 576 -14.37 15.77 27.83
C SER A 576 -14.85 14.70 26.87
N GLU A 577 -14.95 15.05 25.58
CA GLU A 577 -15.32 14.09 24.52
C GLU A 577 -14.27 12.98 24.39
N ARG A 578 -12.99 13.32 24.21
CA ARG A 578 -11.90 12.33 24.05
C ARG A 578 -11.75 11.44 25.29
N MET A 579 -12.04 11.96 26.49
CA MET A 579 -12.09 11.12 27.69
C MET A 579 -13.28 10.13 27.65
N SER A 580 -14.46 10.58 27.22
CA SER A 580 -15.62 9.69 27.07
C SER A 580 -15.43 8.62 25.98
N GLU A 581 -14.74 8.95 24.89
CA GLU A 581 -14.37 8.02 23.81
C GLU A 581 -13.36 6.96 24.31
N LEU A 582 -12.27 7.40 24.94
CA LEU A 582 -11.25 6.49 25.48
C LEU A 582 -11.83 5.56 26.54
N VAL A 583 -12.67 6.06 27.45
CA VAL A 583 -13.34 5.21 28.45
C VAL A 583 -14.32 4.23 27.80
N GLN A 584 -15.05 4.62 26.75
CA GLN A 584 -15.90 3.70 25.98
C GLN A 584 -15.09 2.55 25.37
N LEU A 585 -13.95 2.86 24.73
CA LEU A 585 -13.10 1.86 24.08
C LEU A 585 -12.39 0.95 25.10
N LEU A 586 -11.99 1.47 26.26
CA LEU A 586 -11.45 0.64 27.36
C LEU A 586 -12.51 -0.30 27.93
N LEU A 587 -13.73 0.18 28.18
CA LEU A 587 -14.85 -0.66 28.62
C LEU A 587 -15.16 -1.75 27.60
N LEU A 588 -15.13 -1.43 26.31
CA LEU A 588 -15.32 -2.40 25.24
C LEU A 588 -14.26 -3.53 25.25
N ASN A 589 -13.03 -3.24 25.71
CA ASN A 589 -11.97 -4.26 25.88
C ASN A 589 -12.23 -5.21 27.06
N PHE A 590 -12.99 -4.78 28.08
CA PHE A 590 -13.49 -5.61 29.18
C PHE A 590 -14.78 -6.38 28.82
N GLY A 591 -15.21 -6.38 27.56
CA GLY A 591 -16.50 -6.96 27.14
C GLY A 591 -17.73 -6.10 27.47
N ILE A 592 -17.55 -4.84 27.88
CA ILE A 592 -18.63 -3.98 28.42
C ILE A 592 -19.14 -3.02 27.32
N LEU A 593 -20.25 -3.41 26.68
CA LEU A 593 -20.93 -2.63 25.63
C LEU A 593 -21.64 -1.36 26.17
N SER A 594 -20.85 -0.32 26.46
CA SER A 594 -21.35 0.98 26.91
C SER A 594 -21.89 1.86 25.78
N SER A 595 -22.91 2.69 26.08
CA SER A 595 -23.51 3.66 25.16
C SER A 595 -23.09 5.09 25.54
N ARG A 596 -22.66 5.89 24.57
CA ARG A 596 -22.09 7.23 24.73
C ARG A 596 -22.94 8.29 24.02
N SER A 597 -23.38 9.30 24.76
CA SER A 597 -24.24 10.38 24.26
C SER A 597 -23.76 11.76 24.72
N SER A 598 -24.08 12.80 23.95
CA SER A 598 -23.85 14.20 24.35
C SER A 598 -25.13 14.78 24.95
N GLN A 599 -25.00 15.48 26.07
CA GLN A 599 -26.11 16.03 26.85
C GLN A 599 -26.30 17.54 26.60
N PRO A 600 -27.50 18.11 26.81
CA PRO A 600 -27.79 19.52 26.51
C PRO A 600 -26.96 20.56 27.28
N ASP A 601 -26.32 20.16 28.39
CA ASP A 601 -25.37 20.99 29.15
C ASP A 601 -23.94 20.97 28.59
N GLY A 602 -23.71 20.20 27.53
CA GLY A 602 -22.42 20.02 26.88
C GLY A 602 -21.50 19.00 27.56
N ARG A 603 -22.02 18.17 28.48
CA ARG A 603 -21.31 17.01 29.02
C ARG A 603 -21.58 15.75 28.18
N TRP A 604 -20.77 14.73 28.40
CA TRP A 604 -20.89 13.41 27.78
C TRP A 604 -21.34 12.40 28.81
N GLN A 605 -22.41 11.66 28.48
CA GLN A 605 -22.94 10.59 29.29
C GLN A 605 -22.53 9.24 28.69
N LEU A 606 -21.79 8.46 29.47
CA LEU A 606 -21.64 7.02 29.26
C LEU A 606 -22.69 6.29 30.10
N GLN A 607 -23.37 5.30 29.52
CA GLN A 607 -24.32 4.46 30.21
C GLN A 607 -24.01 2.99 29.95
N ILE A 608 -24.05 2.18 31.01
CA ILE A 608 -23.91 0.73 31.00
C ILE A 608 -25.22 0.15 31.55
N THR A 609 -25.85 -0.72 30.77
CA THR A 609 -27.15 -1.35 31.06
C THR A 609 -27.03 -2.84 30.77
N GLY A 610 -28.02 -3.64 31.16
CA GLY A 610 -28.08 -5.02 30.68
C GLY A 610 -27.00 -5.90 31.29
N TYR A 611 -26.59 -6.92 30.53
CA TYR A 611 -25.53 -7.85 30.90
C TYR A 611 -24.18 -7.14 31.03
N ALA A 612 -23.92 -6.09 30.23
CA ALA A 612 -22.72 -5.27 30.37
C ALA A 612 -22.58 -4.63 31.77
N ALA A 613 -23.68 -4.39 32.50
CA ALA A 613 -23.62 -3.89 33.88
C ALA A 613 -23.23 -4.99 34.89
N GLU A 614 -23.56 -6.25 34.62
CA GLU A 614 -23.10 -7.41 35.38
C GLU A 614 -21.60 -7.68 35.13
N VAL A 615 -21.15 -7.61 33.87
CA VAL A 615 -19.71 -7.67 33.53
C VAL A 615 -18.95 -6.52 34.18
N PHE A 616 -19.49 -5.29 34.15
CA PHE A 616 -18.90 -4.15 34.88
C PHE A 616 -18.80 -4.40 36.38
N TRP A 617 -19.83 -4.99 37.00
CA TRP A 617 -19.82 -5.35 38.43
C TRP A 617 -18.71 -6.34 38.77
N MET A 618 -18.54 -7.39 37.96
CA MET A 618 -17.54 -8.44 38.19
C MET A 618 -16.10 -7.98 37.94
N GLN A 619 -15.85 -7.24 36.84
CA GLN A 619 -14.49 -6.88 36.43
C GLN A 619 -13.96 -5.59 37.08
N ILE A 620 -14.82 -4.57 37.22
CA ILE A 620 -14.42 -3.23 37.67
C ILE A 620 -15.08 -2.93 39.02
N GLY A 621 -16.41 -2.90 39.07
CA GLY A 621 -17.20 -2.59 40.25
C GLY A 621 -16.96 -1.18 40.80
N PHE A 622 -17.51 -0.93 41.99
CA PHE A 622 -17.26 0.27 42.78
C PHE A 622 -16.42 -0.08 44.02
N GLY A 623 -15.54 0.83 44.44
CA GLY A 623 -14.87 0.79 45.74
C GLY A 623 -15.74 1.37 46.88
N LEU A 624 -16.70 2.23 46.57
CA LEU A 624 -17.72 2.69 47.52
C LEU A 624 -18.79 1.62 47.73
N GLU A 625 -18.86 1.05 48.94
CA GLU A 625 -19.81 -0.01 49.31
C GLU A 625 -21.27 0.39 48.98
N ARG A 626 -21.64 1.65 49.21
CA ARG A 626 -22.98 2.18 48.88
C ARG A 626 -23.31 2.07 47.38
N LYS A 627 -22.35 2.31 46.49
CA LYS A 627 -22.53 2.18 45.03
C LYS A 627 -22.42 0.71 44.59
N HIS A 628 -21.53 -0.06 45.24
CA HIS A 628 -21.34 -1.48 44.97
C HIS A 628 -22.61 -2.29 45.29
N ALA A 629 -23.21 -2.07 46.46
CA ALA A 629 -24.47 -2.71 46.86
C ALA A 629 -25.64 -2.29 45.96
N ALA A 630 -25.69 -1.03 45.51
CA ALA A 630 -26.72 -0.56 44.57
C ALA A 630 -26.59 -1.23 43.19
N LEU A 631 -25.36 -1.37 42.67
CA LEU A 631 -25.11 -2.05 41.40
C LEU A 631 -25.46 -3.55 41.49
N ARG A 632 -25.01 -4.20 42.57
CA ARG A 632 -25.39 -5.59 42.86
C ARG A 632 -26.91 -5.76 42.89
N HIS A 633 -27.64 -4.85 43.54
CA HIS A 633 -29.09 -4.90 43.61
C HIS A 633 -29.76 -4.73 42.24
N TYR A 634 -29.24 -3.83 41.39
CA TYR A 634 -29.70 -3.69 40.00
C TYR A 634 -29.56 -5.00 39.21
N SER A 635 -28.40 -5.67 39.30
CA SER A 635 -28.16 -6.95 38.63
C SER A 635 -29.01 -8.09 39.21
N GLU A 636 -29.15 -8.18 40.54
CA GLU A 636 -30.01 -9.18 41.21
C GLU A 636 -31.51 -9.02 40.85
N GLN A 637 -31.97 -7.81 40.52
CA GLN A 637 -33.34 -7.57 40.04
C GLN A 637 -33.53 -7.88 38.55
N HIS A 638 -32.47 -7.89 37.75
CA HIS A 638 -32.52 -8.08 36.30
C HIS A 638 -31.62 -9.25 35.86
N PRO A 639 -32.02 -10.52 36.09
CA PRO A 639 -31.28 -11.67 35.60
C PRO A 639 -31.34 -11.73 34.06
N TRP A 640 -30.25 -11.37 33.40
CA TRP A 640 -30.13 -11.36 31.94
C TRP A 640 -29.89 -12.76 31.37
N GLY A 641 -30.24 -12.95 30.09
CA GLY A 641 -29.87 -14.16 29.33
C GLY A 641 -28.43 -14.07 28.83
N ASN A 642 -27.86 -15.20 28.42
CA ASN A 642 -26.50 -15.25 27.88
C ASN A 642 -26.39 -14.45 26.56
N GLY A 643 -25.66 -13.34 26.61
CA GLY A 643 -25.19 -12.59 25.44
C GLY A 643 -25.91 -11.26 25.17
N GLU A 644 -25.15 -10.28 24.71
CA GLU A 644 -25.66 -9.03 24.13
C GLU A 644 -25.44 -8.99 22.61
N ASP A 645 -26.21 -8.14 21.93
CA ASP A 645 -26.07 -7.89 20.50
C ASP A 645 -24.83 -7.00 20.25
N TRP A 646 -23.74 -7.66 19.80
CA TRP A 646 -22.47 -7.07 19.36
C TRP A 646 -22.56 -6.42 17.96
N SER A 647 -23.72 -5.87 17.61
CA SER A 647 -23.88 -5.04 16.41
C SER A 647 -24.68 -3.78 16.68
N ASP A 648 -24.39 -2.72 15.94
CA ASP A 648 -24.96 -1.39 16.18
C ASP A 648 -25.25 -0.65 14.88
N GLU A 649 -26.16 0.32 14.96
CA GLU A 649 -26.73 1.03 13.82
C GLU A 649 -25.98 2.34 13.57
N ILE A 650 -25.63 2.64 12.32
CA ILE A 650 -25.00 3.91 11.92
C ILE A 650 -26.03 5.04 11.99
N VAL A 651 -25.75 6.08 12.80
CA VAL A 651 -26.65 7.24 13.01
C VAL A 651 -26.12 8.56 12.44
N ALA A 652 -24.86 8.60 12.01
CA ALA A 652 -24.31 9.72 11.25
C ALA A 652 -23.14 9.27 10.36
N LEU A 653 -22.94 9.99 9.26
CA LEU A 653 -21.88 9.77 8.29
C LEU A 653 -21.39 11.13 7.77
N GLU A 654 -20.12 11.45 8.02
CA GLU A 654 -19.46 12.71 7.68
C GLU A 654 -18.37 12.43 6.62
N HIS A 655 -18.27 13.25 5.57
CA HIS A 655 -17.18 13.14 4.59
C HIS A 655 -16.06 14.13 4.93
N GLY A 656 -14.81 13.71 4.84
CA GLY A 656 -13.64 14.51 5.20
C GLY A 656 -12.40 14.19 4.37
N ARG A 657 -11.25 14.73 4.81
CA ARG A 657 -9.92 14.32 4.33
C ARG A 657 -8.95 14.21 5.49
N ALA A 658 -8.12 13.16 5.52
CA ALA A 658 -7.10 12.95 6.52
C ALA A 658 -5.95 12.07 6.01
N THR A 659 -4.81 12.06 6.70
CA THR A 659 -3.81 11.00 6.52
C THR A 659 -4.39 9.67 7.01
N VAL A 660 -4.50 8.72 6.09
CA VAL A 660 -4.84 7.33 6.39
C VAL A 660 -3.56 6.49 6.44
N TYR A 661 -3.66 5.35 7.09
CA TYR A 661 -2.63 4.43 7.53
C TYR A 661 -3.20 3.02 7.35
N ASP A 662 -2.37 1.99 7.39
CA ASP A 662 -2.86 0.62 7.42
C ASP A 662 -1.85 -0.30 8.12
N ILE A 663 -2.34 -1.43 8.62
CA ILE A 663 -1.50 -2.50 9.18
C ILE A 663 -1.93 -3.85 8.58
N SER A 664 -0.97 -4.64 8.16
CA SER A 664 -1.22 -6.03 7.77
C SER A 664 -0.91 -6.94 8.96
N VAL A 665 -1.85 -7.83 9.28
CA VAL A 665 -1.76 -8.72 10.45
C VAL A 665 -1.80 -10.18 10.02
N THR A 666 -1.07 -11.02 10.76
CA THR A 666 -1.01 -12.48 10.53
C THR A 666 -2.38 -13.14 10.65
N ALA A 667 -2.44 -14.37 10.16
CA ALA A 667 -3.57 -15.26 10.12
C ALA A 667 -4.84 -14.72 9.42
N SER A 668 -5.40 -13.54 9.72
CA SER A 668 -6.79 -13.20 9.31
C SER A 668 -7.00 -11.91 8.52
N HIS A 669 -6.00 -11.01 8.43
CA HIS A 669 -6.09 -9.70 7.76
C HIS A 669 -7.28 -8.82 8.15
N ARG A 670 -7.86 -9.09 9.32
CA ARG A 670 -8.83 -8.22 10.01
C ARG A 670 -8.19 -7.74 11.31
N TYR A 671 -8.56 -6.54 11.74
CA TYR A 671 -8.11 -5.96 13.00
C TYR A 671 -9.25 -5.16 13.60
N ALA A 672 -9.34 -5.11 14.93
CA ALA A 672 -10.33 -4.32 15.65
C ALA A 672 -9.80 -2.89 15.89
N ALA A 673 -10.39 -1.90 15.21
CA ALA A 673 -10.02 -0.49 15.31
C ALA A 673 -11.24 0.39 15.66
N GLN A 674 -11.12 1.26 16.65
CA GLN A 674 -12.22 2.11 17.17
C GLN A 674 -13.52 1.35 17.53
N GLY A 675 -13.42 0.04 17.75
CA GLY A 675 -14.55 -0.86 18.00
C GLY A 675 -15.14 -1.56 16.75
N PHE A 676 -14.51 -1.50 15.58
CA PHE A 676 -14.99 -2.09 14.32
C PHE A 676 -13.96 -3.01 13.64
N ILE A 677 -14.42 -3.94 12.81
CA ILE A 677 -13.63 -5.00 12.15
C ILE A 677 -13.44 -4.70 10.63
N ASN A 678 -12.29 -5.03 10.03
CA ASN A 678 -11.72 -4.44 8.79
C ASN A 678 -11.16 -5.51 7.77
N HIS A 679 -11.02 -5.30 6.43
CA HIS A 679 -10.69 -6.40 5.43
C HIS A 679 -10.16 -6.01 4.00
N ASN A 680 -9.60 -6.98 3.20
CA ASN A 680 -8.97 -6.84 1.85
C ASN A 680 -9.41 -7.84 0.69
N SER A 681 -9.54 -7.36 -0.58
CA SER A 681 -9.52 -8.08 -1.92
C SER A 681 -10.68 -9.05 -2.41
N TYR A 682 -10.68 -9.57 -3.68
CA TYR A 682 -11.87 -10.04 -4.52
C TYR A 682 -11.90 -11.44 -5.18
N TRP A 683 -11.21 -11.76 -6.29
CA TRP A 683 -11.67 -12.89 -7.16
C TRP A 683 -11.43 -14.28 -6.55
N HIS A 684 -10.18 -14.62 -6.23
CA HIS A 684 -9.92 -15.84 -5.47
C HIS A 684 -10.48 -15.75 -4.04
N SER A 685 -10.66 -14.53 -3.50
CA SER A 685 -11.46 -14.26 -2.29
C SER A 685 -12.92 -14.70 -2.43
N THR A 686 -13.56 -14.49 -3.58
CA THR A 686 -14.96 -14.88 -3.83
C THR A 686 -15.09 -16.40 -3.84
N ILE A 687 -14.14 -17.11 -4.45
CA ILE A 687 -14.10 -18.58 -4.46
C ILE A 687 -13.79 -19.13 -3.05
N MET A 688 -12.77 -18.60 -2.38
CA MET A 688 -12.34 -19.03 -1.05
C MET A 688 -13.42 -18.76 0.02
N THR A 689 -13.84 -17.51 0.19
CA THR A 689 -14.78 -17.10 1.27
C THR A 689 -16.21 -17.63 1.10
N GLN A 690 -16.69 -17.86 -0.12
CA GLN A 690 -18.10 -18.26 -0.34
C GLN A 690 -18.31 -19.78 -0.47
N LYS A 691 -17.26 -20.54 -0.81
CA LYS A 691 -17.42 -21.95 -1.26
C LYS A 691 -16.27 -22.92 -0.95
N VAL A 692 -15.00 -22.48 -0.86
CA VAL A 692 -13.84 -23.41 -0.80
C VAL A 692 -13.21 -23.53 0.59
N ALA A 693 -13.02 -22.42 1.31
CA ALA A 693 -12.40 -22.44 2.62
C ALA A 693 -13.44 -22.83 3.70
N SER A 694 -13.07 -23.72 4.63
CA SER A 694 -13.85 -23.88 5.87
C SER A 694 -13.62 -22.70 6.81
N ALA A 695 -14.44 -22.54 7.85
CA ALA A 695 -14.32 -21.42 8.80
C ALA A 695 -12.90 -21.29 9.40
N SER A 696 -12.25 -22.42 9.71
CA SER A 696 -10.85 -22.51 10.16
C SER A 696 -9.79 -22.15 9.12
N GLU A 697 -10.16 -21.99 7.85
CA GLU A 697 -9.27 -21.73 6.72
C GLU A 697 -9.52 -20.34 6.11
N ILE A 698 -10.69 -19.73 6.34
CA ILE A 698 -10.98 -18.34 5.95
C ILE A 698 -9.99 -17.37 6.59
N ILE A 699 -9.52 -17.70 7.80
CA ILE A 699 -8.35 -17.10 8.45
C ILE A 699 -7.14 -17.28 7.54
N SER A 700 -6.35 -18.37 7.55
CA SER A 700 -5.05 -18.41 6.84
C SER A 700 -5.09 -18.05 5.34
N PHE A 701 -6.23 -18.21 4.66
CA PHE A 701 -6.44 -17.66 3.33
C PHE A 701 -6.26 -16.12 3.30
N ALA A 702 -6.95 -15.44 4.21
CA ALA A 702 -6.73 -14.05 4.57
C ALA A 702 -5.52 -13.87 5.52
N ASP A 703 -4.44 -14.66 5.40
CA ASP A 703 -3.07 -14.18 5.72
C ASP A 703 -2.18 -14.00 4.48
N LEU A 704 -2.63 -14.56 3.36
CA LEU A 704 -1.86 -14.60 2.12
C LEU A 704 -2.35 -13.50 1.16
N HIS A 705 -3.64 -13.16 1.25
CA HIS A 705 -4.31 -12.30 0.29
C HIS A 705 -3.87 -10.83 0.31
N SER A 706 -3.72 -10.20 1.48
CA SER A 706 -3.39 -8.77 1.58
C SER A 706 -1.92 -8.50 1.29
N GLY A 707 -1.02 -9.41 1.69
CA GLY A 707 0.41 -9.33 1.38
C GLY A 707 0.70 -9.28 -0.14
N VAL A 708 -0.14 -9.89 -0.97
CA VAL A 708 -0.04 -9.84 -2.44
C VAL A 708 -0.52 -8.48 -3.01
N VAL A 709 -1.47 -7.80 -2.36
CA VAL A 709 -2.12 -6.59 -2.91
C VAL A 709 -1.63 -5.26 -2.31
N ALA A 710 -0.80 -5.29 -1.26
CA ALA A 710 -0.20 -4.11 -0.61
C ALA A 710 0.57 -3.21 -1.59
N THR A 711 0.64 -1.89 -1.33
CA THR A 711 1.26 -0.92 -2.27
C THR A 711 2.34 -0.07 -1.61
N GLY A 712 3.61 -0.32 -1.99
CA GLY A 712 4.76 0.44 -1.49
C GLY A 712 4.91 1.84 -2.10
N GLY A 713 5.44 2.78 -1.31
CA GLY A 713 5.58 4.20 -1.69
C GLY A 713 6.32 4.42 -3.02
N GLY A 714 5.79 5.32 -3.86
CA GLY A 714 6.37 5.70 -5.15
C GLY A 714 6.13 4.71 -6.31
N ARG A 715 5.64 3.50 -6.02
CA ARG A 715 5.22 2.51 -7.04
C ARG A 715 3.72 2.33 -6.99
N LEU A 716 3.07 2.29 -8.16
CA LEU A 716 1.71 1.80 -8.26
C LEU A 716 1.79 0.27 -8.24
N ASN A 717 1.04 -0.39 -7.37
CA ASN A 717 0.89 -1.84 -7.47
C ASN A 717 -0.10 -2.13 -8.60
N PRO A 718 0.30 -2.82 -9.70
CA PRO A 718 -0.63 -3.29 -10.72
C PRO A 718 -1.75 -4.11 -10.09
N TYR A 719 -1.43 -4.79 -8.99
CA TYR A 719 -2.36 -5.59 -8.25
C TYR A 719 -3.47 -4.67 -7.71
N LYS A 720 -3.19 -3.73 -6.80
CA LYS A 720 -4.21 -2.81 -6.24
C LYS A 720 -5.16 -2.15 -7.26
N LEU A 721 -4.65 -1.74 -8.42
CA LEU A 721 -5.43 -1.02 -9.42
C LEU A 721 -6.49 -1.90 -10.13
N GLY A 722 -6.21 -3.19 -10.35
CA GLY A 722 -7.11 -4.10 -11.07
C GLY A 722 -8.48 -4.26 -10.42
N LEU A 723 -8.48 -4.54 -9.12
CA LEU A 723 -9.65 -4.95 -8.36
C LEU A 723 -10.61 -3.79 -8.13
N GLU A 724 -10.04 -2.61 -7.86
CA GLU A 724 -10.81 -1.39 -7.71
C GLU A 724 -11.56 -1.16 -9.02
N LEU A 725 -10.87 -1.25 -10.18
CA LEU A 725 -11.49 -1.02 -11.48
C LEU A 725 -12.49 -2.13 -11.86
N LEU A 726 -12.21 -3.41 -11.60
CA LEU A 726 -13.17 -4.50 -11.83
C LEU A 726 -14.41 -4.40 -10.92
N ARG A 727 -14.27 -4.01 -9.65
CA ARG A 727 -15.39 -3.82 -8.71
C ARG A 727 -16.23 -2.60 -9.05
N ASP A 728 -15.61 -1.48 -9.37
CA ASP A 728 -16.29 -0.27 -9.87
C ASP A 728 -17.10 -0.60 -11.13
N ILE A 729 -16.54 -1.35 -12.08
CA ILE A 729 -17.28 -1.78 -13.27
C ILE A 729 -18.45 -2.72 -12.92
N GLU A 730 -18.28 -3.66 -11.98
CA GLU A 730 -19.40 -4.50 -11.52
C GLU A 730 -20.53 -3.63 -10.96
N ASP A 731 -20.22 -2.64 -10.12
CA ASP A 731 -21.20 -1.72 -9.55
C ASP A 731 -21.86 -0.83 -10.62
N ARG A 732 -21.06 -0.20 -11.50
CA ARG A 732 -21.57 0.66 -12.57
C ARG A 732 -22.49 -0.08 -13.51
N TRP A 733 -22.18 -1.32 -13.90
CA TRP A 733 -23.07 -2.11 -14.77
C TRP A 733 -24.24 -2.77 -14.04
N ASN A 734 -24.14 -3.02 -12.73
CA ASN A 734 -25.30 -3.43 -11.93
C ASN A 734 -26.31 -2.28 -11.75
N LYS A 735 -25.82 -1.07 -11.42
CA LYS A 735 -26.64 0.14 -11.20
C LYS A 735 -27.00 0.90 -12.48
N GLY A 736 -26.46 0.50 -13.63
CA GLY A 736 -26.74 1.15 -14.92
C GLY A 736 -26.12 2.55 -15.08
N LYS A 737 -25.00 2.82 -14.40
CA LYS A 737 -24.23 4.08 -14.45
C LYS A 737 -23.31 4.13 -15.68
N PHE A 738 -23.88 4.00 -16.87
CA PHE A 738 -23.14 4.03 -18.13
C PHE A 738 -23.97 4.59 -19.29
N GLY A 739 -23.29 5.19 -20.26
CA GLY A 739 -23.90 5.69 -21.49
C GLY A 739 -24.54 7.06 -21.36
N LYS A 740 -25.02 7.56 -22.51
CA LYS A 740 -25.37 8.95 -22.76
C LYS A 740 -26.26 9.62 -21.70
N GLU A 741 -27.32 8.93 -21.24
CA GLU A 741 -28.25 9.46 -20.23
C GLU A 741 -27.60 9.68 -18.86
N TYR A 742 -26.60 8.86 -18.51
CA TYR A 742 -25.81 9.04 -17.30
C TYR A 742 -24.75 10.12 -17.49
N GLU A 743 -24.04 10.12 -18.63
CA GLU A 743 -22.96 11.07 -18.92
C GLU A 743 -23.47 12.52 -18.99
N GLU A 744 -24.54 12.80 -19.74
CA GLU A 744 -25.16 14.12 -19.91
C GLU A 744 -25.98 14.60 -18.69
N CYS A 745 -26.03 13.83 -17.60
CA CYS A 745 -26.71 14.25 -16.37
C CYS A 745 -25.86 15.27 -15.58
N ASP A 746 -26.11 16.57 -15.76
CA ASP A 746 -25.43 17.65 -15.02
C ASP A 746 -25.82 17.70 -13.52
N ASP A 747 -26.94 17.10 -13.11
CA ASP A 747 -27.30 17.02 -11.69
C ASP A 747 -26.50 15.94 -10.96
N LEU A 748 -25.61 16.41 -10.08
CA LEU A 748 -24.78 15.59 -9.19
C LEU A 748 -25.62 14.74 -8.20
N ALA A 749 -26.81 15.20 -7.79
CA ALA A 749 -27.66 14.43 -6.89
C ALA A 749 -28.27 13.20 -7.59
N THR A 750 -28.80 13.40 -8.80
CA THR A 750 -29.31 12.33 -9.66
C THR A 750 -28.21 11.37 -10.12
N LYS A 751 -27.01 11.86 -10.48
CA LYS A 751 -25.84 11.00 -10.75
C LYS A 751 -25.45 10.11 -9.57
N ARG A 752 -25.42 10.68 -8.35
CA ARG A 752 -25.00 9.95 -7.15
C ARG A 752 -25.97 8.83 -6.75
N ASN A 753 -27.26 9.10 -6.84
CA ASN A 753 -28.34 8.16 -6.49
C ASN A 753 -28.80 7.28 -7.68
N TRP A 754 -28.01 7.21 -8.75
CA TRP A 754 -28.36 6.48 -9.96
C TRP A 754 -28.28 4.97 -9.75
N ASP A 755 -29.44 4.32 -9.63
CA ASP A 755 -29.61 2.86 -9.66
C ASP A 755 -30.79 2.48 -10.58
N ARG A 756 -30.49 1.67 -11.59
CA ARG A 756 -31.44 1.09 -12.55
C ARG A 756 -31.62 -0.43 -12.37
N GLN A 757 -30.93 -1.04 -11.40
CA GLN A 757 -31.05 -2.46 -11.04
C GLN A 757 -30.95 -3.44 -12.22
N LEU A 758 -30.02 -3.15 -13.15
CA LEU A 758 -29.84 -3.93 -14.38
C LEU A 758 -29.13 -5.27 -14.15
N GLY A 759 -28.29 -5.36 -13.11
CA GLY A 759 -27.58 -6.60 -12.74
C GLY A 759 -26.53 -7.08 -13.76
N LEU A 760 -26.09 -6.21 -14.68
CA LEU A 760 -25.22 -6.58 -15.81
C LEU A 760 -23.72 -6.65 -15.48
N GLY A 761 -23.32 -6.38 -14.23
CA GLY A 761 -21.91 -6.26 -13.82
C GLY A 761 -21.07 -7.49 -14.16
N ARG A 762 -21.55 -8.69 -13.80
CA ARG A 762 -20.85 -9.96 -14.12
C ARG A 762 -20.75 -10.22 -15.62
N GLN A 763 -21.79 -9.89 -16.38
CA GLN A 763 -21.73 -10.01 -17.84
C GLN A 763 -20.66 -9.09 -18.44
N LYS A 764 -20.55 -7.84 -17.92
CA LYS A 764 -19.53 -6.90 -18.36
C LYS A 764 -18.11 -7.34 -17.96
N ILE A 765 -17.90 -7.93 -16.77
CA ILE A 765 -16.59 -8.50 -16.40
C ILE A 765 -16.17 -9.61 -17.38
N PHE A 766 -17.08 -10.51 -17.76
CA PHE A 766 -16.76 -11.58 -18.72
C PHE A 766 -16.52 -11.06 -20.16
N GLU A 767 -17.15 -9.95 -20.55
CA GLU A 767 -16.86 -9.22 -21.79
C GLU A 767 -15.47 -8.56 -21.72
N ILE A 768 -15.14 -7.93 -20.60
CA ILE A 768 -13.87 -7.24 -20.35
C ILE A 768 -12.69 -8.20 -20.42
N ARG A 769 -12.78 -9.30 -19.66
CA ARG A 769 -11.85 -10.45 -19.69
C ARG A 769 -11.54 -10.90 -21.11
N LYS A 770 -12.52 -10.86 -22.02
CA LYS A 770 -12.39 -11.36 -23.38
C LYS A 770 -11.65 -10.41 -24.32
N LEU A 771 -11.86 -9.10 -24.19
CA LEU A 771 -11.48 -8.12 -25.23
C LEU A 771 -10.28 -7.23 -24.85
N TYR A 772 -10.15 -6.87 -23.57
CA TYR A 772 -9.27 -5.79 -23.15
C TYR A 772 -7.88 -6.30 -22.73
N ASN A 773 -6.91 -5.37 -22.76
CA ASN A 773 -5.59 -5.46 -22.14
C ASN A 773 -5.42 -4.28 -21.17
N ASP A 774 -4.36 -4.21 -20.36
CA ASP A 774 -4.22 -3.17 -19.33
C ASP A 774 -4.35 -1.74 -19.88
N VAL A 775 -3.78 -1.49 -21.07
CA VAL A 775 -3.85 -0.18 -21.74
C VAL A 775 -5.29 0.18 -22.11
N THR A 776 -6.01 -0.71 -22.79
CA THR A 776 -7.41 -0.46 -23.20
C THR A 776 -8.40 -0.53 -22.04
N PHE A 777 -8.11 -1.34 -21.02
CA PHE A 777 -8.89 -1.46 -19.79
C PHE A 777 -8.83 -0.15 -18.99
N ILE A 778 -7.64 0.43 -18.86
CA ILE A 778 -7.46 1.74 -18.23
C ILE A 778 -7.90 2.88 -19.15
N ASP A 779 -7.81 2.74 -20.49
CA ASP A 779 -8.33 3.79 -21.37
C ASP A 779 -9.86 3.89 -21.32
N GLU A 780 -10.57 2.77 -21.41
CA GLU A 780 -12.03 2.73 -21.41
C GLU A 780 -12.64 2.98 -20.02
N PHE A 781 -12.12 2.34 -18.98
CA PHE A 781 -12.82 2.28 -17.69
C PHE A 781 -12.28 3.21 -16.61
N LEU A 782 -11.05 3.74 -16.73
CA LEU A 782 -10.51 4.71 -15.76
C LEU A 782 -11.21 6.07 -15.95
N THR A 783 -12.22 6.35 -15.13
CA THR A 783 -12.98 7.61 -15.19
C THR A 783 -12.33 8.73 -14.35
N PRO A 784 -12.70 10.01 -14.56
CA PRO A 784 -12.29 11.10 -13.67
C PRO A 784 -12.68 10.87 -12.21
N GLU A 785 -13.88 10.33 -11.98
CA GLU A 785 -14.40 9.98 -10.66
C GLU A 785 -13.50 8.93 -9.99
N PHE A 786 -13.24 7.82 -10.69
CA PHE A 786 -12.38 6.74 -10.20
C PHE A 786 -10.96 7.23 -9.84
N VAL A 787 -10.40 8.14 -10.64
CA VAL A 787 -9.07 8.74 -10.39
C VAL A 787 -9.06 9.65 -9.15
N ILE A 788 -10.15 10.37 -8.91
CA ILE A 788 -10.32 11.24 -7.73
C ILE A 788 -10.55 10.40 -6.46
N GLU A 789 -11.37 9.35 -6.55
CA GLU A 789 -11.70 8.41 -5.48
C GLU A 789 -10.47 7.59 -5.04
N ASN A 790 -9.76 7.01 -5.99
CA ASN A 790 -8.54 6.21 -5.75
C ASN A 790 -7.25 7.07 -5.71
N LYS A 791 -7.37 8.40 -5.78
CA LYS A 791 -6.30 9.39 -5.60
C LYS A 791 -5.05 9.17 -6.46
N LEU A 792 -5.22 8.79 -7.72
CA LEU A 792 -4.09 8.59 -8.61
C LEU A 792 -3.47 9.97 -8.92
N PHE A 793 -2.18 10.16 -8.64
CA PHE A 793 -1.47 11.43 -8.84
C PHE A 793 -0.14 11.21 -9.58
N THR A 794 0.36 12.25 -10.26
CA THR A 794 1.64 12.16 -10.99
C THR A 794 2.76 12.84 -10.22
N PHE A 795 3.93 12.19 -10.17
CA PHE A 795 5.15 12.72 -9.54
C PHE A 795 6.15 13.18 -10.60
N ARG A 796 6.93 14.22 -10.28
CA ARG A 796 8.14 14.63 -11.02
C ARG A 796 9.29 14.66 -10.01
N TYR A 797 10.40 14.04 -10.36
CA TYR A 797 11.64 14.15 -9.60
C TYR A 797 12.29 15.50 -9.90
N ASN A 798 12.51 16.31 -8.86
CA ASN A 798 13.14 17.61 -8.97
C ASN A 798 14.65 17.47 -8.70
N ARG A 799 15.47 17.76 -9.72
CA ARG A 799 16.93 17.65 -9.66
C ARG A 799 17.59 18.67 -8.72
N ASP A 800 16.90 19.76 -8.39
CA ASP A 800 17.44 20.83 -7.53
C ASP A 800 17.17 20.58 -6.04
N THR A 801 16.20 19.72 -5.70
CA THR A 801 15.80 19.39 -4.32
C THR A 801 16.04 17.93 -3.92
N ASP A 802 16.41 17.06 -4.88
CA ASP A 802 16.56 15.59 -4.71
C ASP A 802 15.29 14.90 -4.16
N LEU A 803 14.12 15.46 -4.50
CA LEU A 803 12.82 15.02 -4.00
C LEU A 803 11.81 14.79 -5.13
N TYR A 804 10.82 13.93 -4.85
CA TYR A 804 9.68 13.68 -5.73
C TYR A 804 8.53 14.62 -5.36
N GLU A 805 8.26 15.59 -6.23
CA GLU A 805 7.19 16.56 -6.08
C GLU A 805 5.94 16.11 -6.85
N ILE A 806 4.75 16.55 -6.41
CA ILE A 806 3.49 16.28 -7.13
C ILE A 806 3.46 17.18 -8.37
N ALA A 807 3.57 16.58 -9.55
CA ALA A 807 3.66 17.29 -10.82
C ALA A 807 2.31 17.82 -11.30
N SER A 808 1.26 16.99 -11.18
CA SER A 808 -0.10 17.34 -11.59
C SER A 808 -1.13 16.40 -10.98
N ARG A 809 -2.32 16.96 -10.75
CA ARG A 809 -3.54 16.28 -10.28
C ARG A 809 -4.64 16.23 -11.37
N GLU A 810 -4.36 16.68 -12.60
CA GLU A 810 -5.37 16.65 -13.66
C GLU A 810 -5.59 15.22 -14.19
N PHE A 811 -6.85 14.80 -14.27
CA PHE A 811 -7.25 13.47 -14.77
C PHE A 811 -6.55 13.11 -16.09
N ARG A 812 -6.47 14.09 -17.00
CA ARG A 812 -5.84 13.91 -18.30
C ARG A 812 -4.35 13.55 -18.18
N GLU A 813 -3.56 14.32 -17.44
CA GLU A 813 -2.14 14.02 -17.21
C GLU A 813 -1.92 12.72 -16.43
N ILE A 814 -2.81 12.39 -15.49
CA ILE A 814 -2.78 11.14 -14.72
C ILE A 814 -2.99 9.95 -15.65
N LYS A 815 -4.06 10.00 -16.45
CA LYS A 815 -4.40 8.98 -17.43
C LYS A 815 -3.33 8.85 -18.51
N GLU A 816 -2.87 9.96 -19.10
CA GLU A 816 -1.79 9.97 -20.09
C GLU A 816 -0.49 9.37 -19.53
N LYS A 817 -0.09 9.66 -18.28
CA LYS A 817 1.12 9.06 -17.66
C LYS A 817 0.93 7.61 -17.18
N LEU A 818 -0.27 7.19 -16.82
CA LEU A 818 -0.58 5.77 -16.53
C LEU A 818 -0.56 4.95 -17.83
N LEU A 819 -1.27 5.43 -18.86
CA LEU A 819 -1.26 4.82 -20.18
C LEU A 819 0.15 4.81 -20.77
N PHE A 820 0.97 5.84 -20.61
CA PHE A 820 2.37 5.84 -21.06
C PHE A 820 3.23 4.76 -20.36
N ARG A 821 3.05 4.54 -19.05
CA ARG A 821 3.78 3.48 -18.31
C ARG A 821 3.40 2.06 -18.75
N LEU A 822 2.19 1.88 -19.28
CA LEU A 822 1.66 0.57 -19.70
C LEU A 822 1.81 0.35 -21.22
N THR A 823 1.72 1.43 -22.00
CA THR A 823 2.01 1.45 -23.43
C THR A 823 3.47 1.05 -23.62
N ASN A 824 3.68 -0.05 -24.34
CA ASN A 824 5.01 -0.60 -24.57
C ASN A 824 5.81 -0.85 -23.26
N PHE A 825 5.13 -1.05 -22.13
CA PHE A 825 5.72 -1.22 -20.78
C PHE A 825 6.63 -0.06 -20.31
N GLY A 826 6.42 1.15 -20.82
CA GLY A 826 7.31 2.29 -20.58
C GLY A 826 8.68 2.15 -21.26
N GLN A 827 8.83 1.20 -22.18
CA GLN A 827 9.99 1.07 -23.05
C GLN A 827 9.85 2.04 -24.24
N PRO A 828 10.92 2.72 -24.67
CA PRO A 828 10.85 3.76 -25.69
C PRO A 828 10.35 3.22 -27.03
N PHE A 829 9.50 4.00 -27.71
CA PHE A 829 8.99 3.66 -29.04
C PHE A 829 10.08 3.92 -30.09
N ILE A 830 10.86 2.89 -30.42
CA ILE A 830 11.91 2.92 -31.44
C ILE A 830 11.46 2.10 -32.65
N TYR A 831 11.78 2.59 -33.86
CA TYR A 831 11.50 1.91 -35.12
C TYR A 831 12.58 2.18 -36.17
N VAL A 832 12.69 1.31 -37.18
CA VAL A 832 13.52 1.54 -38.37
C VAL A 832 12.79 2.51 -39.30
N GLU A 833 13.38 3.65 -39.62
CA GLU A 833 12.87 4.58 -40.65
C GLU A 833 13.60 4.44 -41.99
N ASP A 834 14.89 4.07 -41.98
CA ASP A 834 15.68 3.75 -43.18
C ASP A 834 16.80 2.75 -42.84
N GLY A 835 17.02 1.73 -43.65
CA GLY A 835 18.10 0.75 -43.58
C GLY A 835 19.18 0.95 -44.65
N ASN A 836 19.04 1.98 -45.49
CA ASN A 836 20.03 2.38 -46.49
C ASN A 836 20.37 3.87 -46.37
N TYR A 837 20.51 4.36 -45.13
CA TYR A 837 20.78 5.76 -44.85
C TYR A 837 22.03 6.25 -45.59
N ASN A 838 21.94 7.46 -46.16
CA ASN A 838 22.93 8.06 -47.06
C ASN A 838 23.29 7.23 -48.32
N ASN A 839 22.49 6.23 -48.71
CA ASN A 839 22.82 5.18 -49.69
C ASN A 839 24.09 4.38 -49.34
N ARG A 840 24.33 4.13 -48.06
CA ARG A 840 25.53 3.42 -47.57
C ARG A 840 25.24 2.10 -46.85
N GLY A 841 23.98 1.69 -46.79
CA GLY A 841 23.55 0.57 -45.93
C GLY A 841 23.70 0.85 -44.43
N GLU A 842 23.85 2.13 -44.04
CA GLU A 842 23.83 2.57 -42.65
C GLU A 842 22.37 2.46 -42.13
N LEU A 843 22.18 2.00 -40.89
CA LEU A 843 20.84 1.85 -40.29
C LEU A 843 20.43 3.15 -39.59
N TYR A 844 19.20 3.60 -39.82
CA TYR A 844 18.60 4.78 -39.21
C TYR A 844 17.37 4.41 -38.39
N LEU A 845 17.56 4.39 -37.09
CA LEU A 845 16.53 4.20 -36.08
C LEU A 845 15.96 5.55 -35.66
N ARG A 846 14.68 5.55 -35.32
CA ARG A 846 13.97 6.72 -34.84
C ARG A 846 13.27 6.42 -33.52
N HIS A 847 13.64 7.17 -32.49
CA HIS A 847 12.86 7.25 -31.26
C HIS A 847 11.73 8.25 -31.46
N ARG A 848 10.49 7.79 -31.31
CA ARG A 848 9.35 8.69 -31.11
C ARG A 848 9.38 9.15 -29.66
N HIS A 849 9.90 10.35 -29.44
CA HIS A 849 9.90 10.97 -28.11
C HIS A 849 8.47 11.31 -27.69
N GLU A 850 8.00 10.68 -26.62
CA GLU A 850 6.67 10.85 -26.03
C GLU A 850 6.78 11.52 -24.64
N GLY A 851 7.74 12.46 -24.50
CA GLY A 851 7.97 13.23 -23.27
C GLY A 851 8.98 12.63 -22.29
N VAL A 852 9.68 11.56 -22.67
CA VAL A 852 10.74 10.91 -21.84
C VAL A 852 12.00 10.70 -22.67
N ASP A 853 13.12 11.23 -22.17
CA ASP A 853 14.44 11.11 -22.79
C ASP A 853 15.04 9.70 -22.60
N LEU A 854 15.83 9.24 -23.58
CA LEU A 854 16.52 7.95 -23.49
C LEU A 854 17.64 7.98 -22.45
N LYS A 855 17.78 6.90 -21.67
CA LYS A 855 18.99 6.65 -20.88
C LYS A 855 20.16 6.41 -21.84
N LEU A 856 21.09 7.37 -21.92
CA LEU A 856 22.16 7.37 -22.93
C LEU A 856 23.06 6.13 -22.87
N ASP A 857 23.35 5.62 -21.66
CA ASP A 857 24.20 4.43 -21.51
C ASP A 857 23.52 3.18 -22.09
N TYR A 858 22.21 3.03 -21.83
CA TYR A 858 21.41 1.94 -22.40
C TYR A 858 21.29 2.10 -23.92
N ALA A 859 21.01 3.31 -24.41
CA ALA A 859 20.93 3.58 -25.85
C ALA A 859 22.25 3.27 -26.57
N ARG A 860 23.40 3.58 -25.97
CA ARG A 860 24.74 3.25 -26.51
C ARG A 860 24.97 1.75 -26.60
N GLU A 861 24.71 1.00 -25.54
CA GLU A 861 24.86 -0.46 -25.56
C GLU A 861 23.85 -1.16 -26.51
N THR A 862 22.61 -0.68 -26.56
CA THR A 862 21.62 -1.14 -27.56
C THR A 862 22.12 -0.87 -28.99
N MET A 863 22.66 0.33 -29.29
CA MET A 863 23.23 0.62 -30.61
C MET A 863 24.45 -0.25 -30.93
N ARG A 864 25.31 -0.55 -29.95
CA ARG A 864 26.45 -1.49 -30.11
C ARG A 864 25.96 -2.90 -30.45
N ASN A 865 24.92 -3.38 -29.78
CA ASN A 865 24.38 -4.72 -30.01
C ASN A 865 23.59 -4.83 -31.33
N ILE A 866 22.88 -3.77 -31.73
CA ILE A 866 22.30 -3.69 -33.10
C ILE A 866 23.43 -3.65 -34.15
N HIS A 867 24.53 -2.93 -33.90
CA HIS A 867 25.70 -2.91 -34.80
C HIS A 867 26.39 -4.29 -34.90
N LYS A 868 26.51 -5.06 -33.81
CA LYS A 868 27.01 -6.45 -33.87
C LYS A 868 26.24 -7.30 -34.89
N ILE A 869 24.92 -7.12 -34.96
CA ILE A 869 24.03 -7.88 -35.86
C ILE A 869 24.01 -7.28 -37.27
N TRP A 870 23.93 -5.94 -37.40
CA TRP A 870 23.83 -5.25 -38.69
C TRP A 870 25.16 -5.11 -39.44
N THR A 871 26.30 -5.19 -38.73
CA THR A 871 27.69 -5.09 -39.23
C THR A 871 28.09 -3.76 -39.89
N ARG A 872 27.19 -2.76 -39.89
CA ARG A 872 27.38 -1.43 -40.48
C ARG A 872 26.96 -0.35 -39.49
N PRO A 873 27.38 0.93 -39.66
CA PRO A 873 27.06 2.00 -38.73
C PRO A 873 25.55 2.15 -38.48
N VAL A 874 25.22 2.43 -37.22
CA VAL A 874 23.85 2.58 -36.72
C VAL A 874 23.67 4.00 -36.21
N HIS A 875 22.60 4.66 -36.64
CA HIS A 875 22.19 5.99 -36.21
C HIS A 875 20.84 5.93 -35.49
N LEU A 876 20.63 6.82 -34.53
CA LEU A 876 19.41 6.95 -33.74
C LEU A 876 19.03 8.43 -33.61
N GLU A 877 17.93 8.86 -34.25
CA GLU A 877 17.31 10.15 -33.97
C GLU A 877 16.54 10.08 -32.65
N THR A 878 16.86 10.97 -31.71
CA THR A 878 16.12 11.17 -30.46
C THR A 878 16.10 12.64 -30.07
N VAL A 879 15.19 13.01 -29.17
CA VAL A 879 15.24 14.27 -28.43
C VAL A 879 16.01 14.05 -27.13
N ILE A 880 16.83 15.03 -26.73
CA ILE A 880 17.57 15.12 -25.46
C ILE A 880 17.57 16.59 -25.02
N ASP A 881 17.14 16.89 -23.79
CA ASP A 881 17.00 18.25 -23.25
C ASP A 881 16.22 19.17 -24.22
N GLU A 882 15.04 18.70 -24.66
CA GLU A 882 14.14 19.35 -25.64
C GLU A 882 14.71 19.60 -27.05
N ARG A 883 15.92 19.10 -27.36
CA ARG A 883 16.62 19.32 -28.64
C ARG A 883 16.88 18.02 -29.39
N ARG A 884 16.81 18.05 -30.72
CA ARG A 884 17.07 16.87 -31.55
C ARG A 884 18.55 16.54 -31.61
N ARG A 885 18.84 15.24 -31.53
CA ARG A 885 20.17 14.66 -31.66
C ARG A 885 20.14 13.46 -32.58
N LEU A 886 21.19 13.35 -33.39
CA LEU A 886 21.57 12.11 -34.01
C LEU A 886 22.71 11.51 -33.19
N LEU A 887 22.46 10.37 -32.57
CA LEU A 887 23.50 9.51 -32.04
C LEU A 887 23.94 8.58 -33.19
N GLY A 888 25.23 8.44 -33.43
CA GLY A 888 25.77 7.54 -34.47
C GLY A 888 26.90 6.69 -33.91
N PHE A 889 26.87 5.38 -34.15
CA PHE A 889 27.91 4.43 -33.76
C PHE A 889 28.48 3.72 -34.98
N ASP A 890 29.79 3.77 -35.17
CA ASP A 890 30.50 3.25 -36.35
C ASP A 890 31.20 1.89 -36.15
N GLY A 891 31.02 1.27 -34.98
CA GLY A 891 31.71 0.07 -34.55
C GLY A 891 32.85 0.33 -33.56
N SER A 892 33.37 1.56 -33.52
CA SER A 892 34.43 2.01 -32.63
C SER A 892 33.98 3.16 -31.72
N ASP A 893 33.57 4.28 -32.32
CA ASP A 893 33.30 5.53 -31.63
C ASP A 893 31.80 5.88 -31.62
N PHE A 894 31.37 6.57 -30.56
CA PHE A 894 30.05 7.18 -30.48
C PHE A 894 30.14 8.66 -30.85
N THR A 895 29.41 9.05 -31.89
CA THR A 895 29.26 10.44 -32.31
C THR A 895 27.90 10.99 -31.89
N GLU A 896 27.87 12.24 -31.42
CA GLU A 896 26.64 13.00 -31.19
C GLU A 896 26.64 14.21 -32.14
N ARG A 897 25.55 14.40 -32.88
CA ARG A 897 25.34 15.59 -33.73
C ARG A 897 24.01 16.24 -33.39
N ARG A 898 23.98 17.57 -33.42
CA ARG A 898 22.73 18.34 -33.38
C ARG A 898 22.09 18.32 -34.77
N ILE A 899 20.76 18.18 -34.79
CA ILE A 899 19.95 18.27 -36.02
C ILE A 899 19.25 19.64 -36.10
N ASP A 900 19.16 20.35 -34.96
CA ASP A 900 18.69 21.74 -34.83
C ASP A 900 19.82 22.76 -35.10
#